data_AF-A0A954S950-F1
#
_entry.id   AF-A0A954S950-F1
#
_cell.length_a   1.000
_cell.length_b   1.000
_cell.length_c   1.000
_cell.angle_alpha   90.00
_cell.angle_beta   90.00
_cell.angle_gamma   90.00
#
_symmetry.space_group_name_H-M   'P 1'
#
loop_
_entity.id
_entity.type
_entity.pdbx_description
1 polymer ?
#
loop_
_entity_poly.entity_id
_entity_poly.type
_entity_poly.pdbx_seq_one_letter_code
_entity_poly.pdbx_strand_id
1 'polypeptide(L)'
;MASGEQLIGGETGRMQIQDHVWLARPGPVTGLVDAAPVAKSTDYFQPITPYEFVTTPRIERNVLHNVITFPGSLLPGGEESLDGYDHLIIADESPLESPTRLEAVRRWMYSGGKLWILLNQVSPSVLEAILGDDFDGSIVDRVSLTHIDMQAAPGRPPIGMEPFKVDTPIELIRMLVDGVDVEITANGWPAAYSKSCGDGRLYVTTLGLDAWVRPRTREDDPPGAGTTWQTSYVPHEALMRWGSLIFEPRSRAKLDVRVLEELARDSIGYSIPSRTLIVGILSVFALALIVAGWWLLRVGEAQRLAIFGPAVAVVVSLMLMGVGRVHRSLPSITSIAQYVQPIPGTTDVRAFGSTAMLVAESGDLALSGESGGWLMPQMAGQEGTTRRLVWSGIDDWKWENVEPPAGVQTASVYSAGRMASQTIASVMFDAEGVSGTLQLPEGLTAGDAVIVTSHGRMAVKFDEDNTFHATSADVLASGQYFSASLLSDQQATRSRVFSALLDGETSDSAATFQPVFYFWTPPWKLGVHYPPSETLTGSALVSVPLSFNRPQAEQILIPSPFLPYKEVMGADGELPQGVYDARQHQWQERSRLSALTLRFQLPAELGSVSLDEARVTVRATGPMEQLIVSGVDQGQYIPIETWTDPAGVLAATWQDPELLQLDEEGGLLLHLQFGSPDESANERMQIDNPTRFGIEALDLELRATVRDASTTETSNIE
;
A
#
# COMPACT_ATOMS: atom_id res chain seq x y z
N MET A 1 1.27 37.20 -35.98
CA MET A 1 0.37 36.04 -36.20
C MET A 1 1.03 34.87 -35.50
N ALA A 2 0.67 34.66 -34.23
CA ALA A 2 1.21 33.61 -33.39
C ALA A 2 0.12 32.54 -33.25
N SER A 3 0.35 31.34 -33.77
CA SER A 3 -0.51 30.18 -33.54
C SER A 3 -0.06 29.54 -32.23
N GLY A 4 -0.85 29.72 -31.18
CA GLY A 4 -0.73 28.91 -29.98
C GLY A 4 -1.35 27.54 -30.24
N GLU A 5 -0.57 26.49 -30.10
CA GLU A 5 -1.08 25.14 -29.89
C GLU A 5 -1.83 25.11 -28.55
N GLN A 6 -3.11 24.71 -28.57
CA GLN A 6 -3.90 24.44 -27.38
C GLN A 6 -4.41 23.00 -27.48
N LEU A 7 -3.92 22.14 -26.60
CA LEU A 7 -4.56 20.88 -26.25
C LEU A 7 -5.80 21.21 -25.41
N ILE A 8 -6.98 21.19 -26.03
CA ILE A 8 -8.26 21.29 -25.30
C ILE A 8 -8.71 19.85 -24.99
N GLY A 9 -8.23 19.32 -23.87
CA GLY A 9 -8.81 18.14 -23.25
C GLY A 9 -10.07 18.56 -22.49
N GLY A 10 -11.23 18.14 -22.97
CA GLY A 10 -12.51 18.35 -22.28
C GLY A 10 -12.70 17.34 -21.15
N GLU A 11 -11.90 17.43 -20.09
CA GLU A 11 -12.24 16.83 -18.81
C GLU A 11 -13.11 17.82 -18.02
N THR A 12 -14.23 17.35 -17.50
CA THR A 12 -15.12 18.11 -16.62
C THR A 12 -14.36 18.51 -15.35
N GLY A 13 -13.69 19.67 -15.39
CA GLY A 13 -13.04 20.31 -14.25
C GLY A 13 -11.52 20.56 -14.40
N ARG A 14 -10.87 20.11 -15.47
CA ARG A 14 -9.42 20.32 -15.66
C ARG A 14 -9.13 20.96 -17.02
N MET A 15 -8.83 22.26 -17.00
CA MET A 15 -8.21 22.95 -18.13
C MET A 15 -6.70 22.77 -17.98
N GLN A 16 -6.12 21.75 -18.62
CA GLN A 16 -4.67 21.55 -18.58
C GLN A 16 -4.01 22.37 -19.70
N ILE A 17 -3.61 23.60 -19.35
CA ILE A 17 -2.68 24.38 -20.17
C ILE A 17 -1.29 23.88 -19.81
N GLN A 18 -0.65 23.12 -20.71
CA GLN A 18 0.79 22.90 -20.63
C GLN A 18 1.45 24.28 -20.74
N ASP A 19 2.19 24.62 -19.70
CA ASP A 19 2.92 25.87 -19.46
C ASP A 19 2.10 27.05 -18.89
N HIS A 20 2.19 27.14 -17.56
CA HIS A 20 2.08 28.36 -16.73
C HIS A 20 0.74 29.10 -16.69
N VAL A 21 -0.26 28.60 -15.94
CA VAL A 21 -1.06 29.42 -14.99
C VAL A 21 -1.67 28.51 -13.90
N TRP A 22 -1.07 28.46 -12.70
CA TRP A 22 -1.75 27.92 -11.51
C TRP A 22 -2.44 29.08 -10.78
N LEU A 23 -3.74 29.28 -11.03
CA LEU A 23 -4.47 30.42 -10.44
C LEU A 23 -4.91 30.20 -8.97
N ALA A 24 -4.88 28.97 -8.47
CA ALA A 24 -4.94 28.62 -7.05
C ALA A 24 -4.61 27.13 -6.90
N ARG A 25 -4.12 26.69 -5.73
CA ARG A 25 -4.11 25.25 -5.41
C ARG A 25 -5.57 24.79 -5.39
N PRO A 26 -6.02 23.88 -6.28
CA PRO A 26 -7.38 23.39 -6.21
C PRO A 26 -7.52 22.60 -4.89
N GLY A 27 -8.43 23.04 -4.02
CA GLY A 27 -8.83 22.24 -2.87
C GLY A 27 -9.52 20.95 -3.31
N PRO A 28 -9.62 19.97 -2.41
CA PRO A 28 -10.04 18.63 -2.78
C PRO A 28 -11.46 18.62 -3.36
N VAL A 29 -11.64 17.89 -4.46
CA VAL A 29 -12.88 17.82 -5.25
C VAL A 29 -13.70 16.60 -4.82
N THR A 30 -14.98 16.82 -4.56
CA THR A 30 -15.91 15.78 -4.11
C THR A 30 -17.00 15.54 -5.14
N GLY A 31 -17.12 14.31 -5.61
CA GLY A 31 -18.27 13.83 -6.37
C GLY A 31 -19.36 13.35 -5.41
N LEU A 32 -20.60 13.80 -5.59
CA LEU A 32 -21.75 13.32 -4.84
C LEU A 32 -22.75 12.68 -5.80
N VAL A 33 -23.01 11.40 -5.63
CA VAL A 33 -24.04 10.65 -6.34
C VAL A 33 -25.32 10.70 -5.52
N ASP A 34 -26.34 11.37 -6.06
CA ASP A 34 -27.62 11.61 -5.38
C ASP A 34 -28.79 11.42 -6.36
N ALA A 35 -29.86 10.78 -5.89
CA ALA A 35 -31.06 10.49 -6.67
C ALA A 35 -31.89 11.76 -6.94
N ALA A 36 -31.81 12.76 -6.06
CA ALA A 36 -32.63 13.97 -6.14
C ALA A 36 -31.84 15.18 -6.67
N PRO A 37 -32.33 15.91 -7.69
CA PRO A 37 -31.79 17.24 -7.96
C PRO A 37 -32.07 18.12 -6.74
N VAL A 38 -31.02 18.78 -6.23
CA VAL A 38 -31.09 19.70 -5.09
C VAL A 38 -32.14 20.78 -5.38
N ALA A 39 -33.36 20.59 -4.89
CA ALA A 39 -34.32 21.67 -4.80
C ALA A 39 -33.79 22.59 -3.69
N LYS A 40 -33.39 23.81 -4.04
CA LYS A 40 -33.12 24.85 -3.04
C LYS A 40 -34.42 25.11 -2.28
N SER A 41 -34.62 24.43 -1.16
CA SER A 41 -35.77 24.60 -0.30
C SER A 41 -35.61 25.90 0.50
N THR A 42 -36.62 26.76 0.43
CA THR A 42 -36.75 27.95 1.28
C THR A 42 -37.48 27.66 2.60
N ASP A 43 -37.91 26.42 2.85
CA ASP A 43 -38.63 26.02 4.07
C ASP A 43 -37.69 25.37 5.10
N TYR A 44 -37.70 25.92 6.32
CA TYR A 44 -36.81 25.59 7.45
C TYR A 44 -37.06 24.21 8.11
N PHE A 45 -37.91 23.35 7.55
CA PHE A 45 -38.38 22.10 8.19
C PHE A 45 -38.28 20.85 7.30
N GLN A 46 -37.42 20.85 6.29
CA GLN A 46 -37.18 19.63 5.50
C GLN A 46 -36.08 18.76 6.13
N PRO A 47 -36.14 17.42 5.98
CA PRO A 47 -35.06 16.53 6.38
C PRO A 47 -33.77 16.90 5.66
N ILE A 48 -32.62 16.70 6.31
CA ILE A 48 -31.34 17.05 5.71
C ILE A 48 -31.08 16.23 4.43
N THR A 49 -30.64 16.92 3.37
CA THR A 49 -30.27 16.26 2.11
C THR A 49 -28.83 15.72 2.17
N PRO A 50 -28.47 14.68 1.38
CA PRO A 50 -27.09 14.23 1.26
C PRO A 50 -26.12 15.37 0.88
N TYR A 51 -26.55 16.29 0.02
CA TYR A 51 -25.76 17.48 -0.33
C TYR A 51 -25.45 18.38 0.88
N GLU A 52 -26.45 18.70 1.69
CA GLU A 52 -26.26 19.50 2.91
C GLU A 52 -25.38 18.75 3.91
N PHE A 53 -25.62 17.46 4.11
CA PHE A 53 -24.84 16.61 5.01
C PHE A 53 -23.34 16.60 4.69
N VAL A 54 -22.99 16.56 3.41
CA VAL A 54 -21.59 16.61 2.94
C VAL A 54 -20.99 18.01 3.04
N THR A 55 -21.77 19.05 2.73
CA THR A 55 -21.27 20.43 2.63
C THR A 55 -21.13 21.11 3.99
N THR A 56 -22.01 20.81 4.95
CA THR A 56 -21.99 21.37 6.31
C THR A 56 -20.62 21.23 7.00
N PRO A 57 -20.03 20.03 7.19
CA PRO A 57 -18.72 19.89 7.83
C PRO A 57 -17.57 20.52 7.02
N ARG A 58 -17.69 20.61 5.69
CA ARG A 58 -16.65 21.26 4.85
C ARG A 58 -16.63 22.77 5.06
N ILE A 59 -17.80 23.39 5.07
CA ILE A 59 -18.01 24.82 5.28
C ILE A 59 -17.52 25.24 6.68
N GLU A 60 -17.85 24.45 7.71
CA GLU A 60 -17.38 24.71 9.08
C GLU A 60 -15.85 24.63 9.19
N ARG A 61 -15.22 23.70 8.47
CA ARG A 61 -13.77 23.51 8.45
C ARG A 61 -13.02 24.44 7.50
N ASN A 62 -13.71 25.39 6.85
CA ASN A 62 -13.13 26.25 5.82
C ASN A 62 -12.44 25.46 4.68
N VAL A 63 -12.98 24.29 4.34
CA VAL A 63 -12.55 23.49 3.17
C VAL A 63 -13.32 24.00 1.95
N LEU A 64 -12.63 24.18 0.82
CA LEU A 64 -13.23 24.71 -0.42
C LEU A 64 -14.50 23.94 -0.83
N HIS A 65 -15.51 24.69 -1.27
CA HIS A 65 -16.84 24.19 -1.70
C HIS A 65 -16.82 23.57 -3.10
N ASN A 66 -15.92 22.61 -3.33
CA ASN A 66 -15.76 21.91 -4.59
C ASN A 66 -16.55 20.60 -4.58
N VAL A 67 -17.89 20.69 -4.60
CA VAL A 67 -18.79 19.53 -4.68
C VAL A 67 -19.50 19.51 -6.03
N ILE A 68 -19.31 18.43 -6.79
CA ILE A 68 -19.96 18.17 -8.07
C ILE A 68 -21.01 17.08 -7.85
N THR A 69 -22.26 17.33 -8.25
CA THR A 69 -23.35 16.37 -8.09
C THR A 69 -23.59 15.59 -9.38
N PHE A 70 -23.74 14.27 -9.24
CA PHE A 70 -24.14 13.37 -10.29
C PHE A 70 -25.58 12.92 -10.02
N PRO A 71 -26.56 13.31 -10.85
CA PRO A 71 -27.88 12.71 -10.77
C PRO A 71 -27.80 11.22 -11.15
N GLY A 72 -28.64 10.39 -10.51
CA GLY A 72 -28.64 8.91 -10.39
C GLY A 72 -28.36 7.99 -11.60
N SER A 73 -27.88 8.49 -12.73
CA SER A 73 -27.39 7.68 -13.85
C SER A 73 -26.20 8.28 -14.61
N LEU A 74 -25.65 9.43 -14.19
CA LEU A 74 -24.60 10.14 -14.93
C LEU A 74 -23.18 9.92 -14.40
N LEU A 75 -22.96 8.97 -13.50
CA LEU A 75 -21.61 8.62 -13.09
C LEU A 75 -20.82 8.09 -14.31
N PRO A 76 -19.62 8.60 -14.59
CA PRO A 76 -18.79 8.11 -15.70
C PRO A 76 -18.45 6.62 -15.56
N GLY A 77 -18.28 5.94 -16.69
CA GLY A 77 -17.98 4.50 -16.75
C GLY A 77 -16.49 4.14 -16.80
N GLY A 78 -15.59 5.12 -16.95
CA GLY A 78 -14.15 4.90 -16.98
C GLY A 78 -13.47 5.37 -15.70
N GLU A 79 -12.41 4.67 -15.29
CA GLU A 79 -11.61 5.02 -14.10
C GLU A 79 -10.95 6.40 -14.26
N GLU A 80 -10.44 6.70 -15.46
CA GLU A 80 -9.78 7.96 -15.80
C GLU A 80 -10.69 9.18 -15.63
N SER A 81 -11.99 9.00 -15.86
CA SER A 81 -12.99 10.06 -15.65
C SER A 81 -13.19 10.39 -14.16
N LEU A 82 -12.81 9.49 -13.26
CA LEU A 82 -12.88 9.67 -11.81
C LEU A 82 -11.57 10.23 -11.22
N ASP A 83 -10.48 10.27 -11.98
CA ASP A 83 -9.16 10.76 -11.50
C ASP A 83 -9.17 12.27 -11.13
N GLY A 84 -10.18 13.00 -11.61
CA GLY A 84 -10.47 14.38 -11.21
C GLY A 84 -10.89 14.56 -9.76
N TYR A 85 -11.37 13.50 -9.09
CA TYR A 85 -12.01 13.54 -7.79
C TYR A 85 -11.12 12.96 -6.70
N ASP A 86 -11.12 13.61 -5.53
CA ASP A 86 -10.48 13.11 -4.32
C ASP A 86 -11.43 12.22 -3.53
N HIS A 87 -12.72 12.60 -3.49
CA HIS A 87 -13.75 11.89 -2.77
C HIS A 87 -14.94 11.58 -3.67
N LEU A 88 -15.57 10.43 -3.45
CA LEU A 88 -16.84 10.07 -4.07
C LEU A 88 -17.79 9.66 -2.96
N ILE A 89 -18.99 10.21 -2.97
CA ILE A 89 -20.01 9.97 -1.95
C ILE A 89 -21.22 9.36 -2.63
N ILE A 90 -21.63 8.19 -2.16
CA ILE A 90 -22.72 7.41 -2.74
C ILE A 90 -23.92 7.50 -1.80
N ALA A 91 -24.91 8.28 -2.21
CA ALA A 91 -26.24 8.36 -1.59
C ALA A 91 -27.33 7.73 -2.47
N ASP A 92 -26.99 7.31 -3.69
CA ASP A 92 -27.89 6.60 -4.61
C ASP A 92 -27.09 5.47 -5.30
N GLU A 93 -27.64 4.26 -5.25
CA GLU A 93 -27.02 3.05 -5.80
C GLU A 93 -27.29 2.83 -7.29
N SER A 94 -28.25 3.56 -7.88
CA SER A 94 -28.67 3.41 -9.28
C SER A 94 -27.50 3.43 -10.28
N PRO A 95 -26.44 4.26 -10.12
CA PRO A 95 -25.29 4.19 -11.00
C PRO A 95 -24.48 2.90 -10.88
N LEU A 96 -24.44 2.29 -9.70
CA LEU A 96 -23.64 1.10 -9.40
C LEU A 96 -24.28 -0.20 -9.89
N GLU A 97 -25.54 -0.18 -10.32
CA GLU A 97 -26.19 -1.32 -11.00
C GLU A 97 -25.50 -1.67 -12.33
N SER A 98 -24.78 -0.72 -12.93
CA SER A 98 -23.97 -0.98 -14.13
C SER A 98 -22.63 -1.60 -13.75
N PRO A 99 -22.29 -2.81 -14.24
CA PRO A 99 -21.03 -3.48 -13.91
C PRO A 99 -19.80 -2.62 -14.23
N THR A 100 -19.80 -1.89 -15.33
CA THR A 100 -18.69 -1.02 -15.75
C THR A 100 -18.47 0.14 -14.77
N ARG A 101 -19.54 0.77 -14.29
CA ARG A 101 -19.44 1.88 -13.32
C ARG A 101 -19.02 1.39 -11.95
N LEU A 102 -19.55 0.24 -11.53
CA LEU A 102 -19.12 -0.42 -10.31
C LEU A 102 -17.62 -0.73 -10.35
N GLU A 103 -17.11 -1.27 -11.47
CA GLU A 103 -15.68 -1.50 -11.66
C GLU A 103 -14.87 -0.22 -11.66
N ALA A 104 -15.33 0.84 -12.34
CA ALA A 104 -14.64 2.13 -12.36
C ALA A 104 -14.52 2.70 -10.95
N VAL A 105 -15.60 2.68 -10.15
CA VAL A 105 -15.59 3.13 -8.75
C VAL A 105 -14.69 2.25 -7.89
N ARG A 106 -14.74 0.93 -8.05
CA ARG A 106 -13.88 -0.01 -7.33
C ARG A 106 -12.41 0.26 -7.64
N ARG A 107 -12.03 0.29 -8.91
CA ARG A 107 -10.64 0.54 -9.34
C ARG A 107 -10.16 1.91 -8.87
N TRP A 108 -10.97 2.95 -9.03
CA TRP A 108 -10.67 4.29 -8.52
C TRP A 108 -10.46 4.32 -6.99
N MET A 109 -11.34 3.67 -6.22
CA MET A 109 -11.19 3.57 -4.77
C MET A 109 -9.88 2.90 -4.42
N TYR A 110 -9.57 1.77 -5.04
CA TYR A 110 -8.33 1.07 -4.77
C TYR A 110 -7.09 1.91 -5.15
N SER A 111 -7.17 2.87 -6.09
CA SER A 111 -6.03 3.68 -6.59
C SER A 111 -5.78 4.96 -5.78
N GLY A 112 -6.37 5.06 -4.59
CA GLY A 112 -6.24 6.23 -3.71
C GLY A 112 -7.55 6.97 -3.46
N GLY A 113 -8.61 6.65 -4.20
CA GLY A 113 -9.92 7.27 -4.03
C GLY A 113 -10.50 7.04 -2.63
N LYS A 114 -11.13 8.07 -2.07
CA LYS A 114 -11.86 7.99 -0.80
C LYS A 114 -13.36 7.87 -1.08
N LEU A 115 -13.91 6.67 -0.90
CA LEU A 115 -15.31 6.38 -1.16
C LEU A 115 -16.13 6.44 0.13
N TRP A 116 -17.17 7.25 0.19
CA TRP A 116 -18.09 7.30 1.34
C TRP A 116 -19.48 6.83 0.95
N ILE A 117 -19.95 5.76 1.58
CA ILE A 117 -21.27 5.18 1.36
C ILE A 117 -22.20 5.54 2.51
N LEU A 118 -23.34 6.14 2.17
CA LEU A 118 -24.41 6.47 3.12
C LEU A 118 -25.39 5.29 3.17
N LEU A 119 -25.13 4.27 4.00
CA LEU A 119 -25.94 3.05 4.02
C LEU A 119 -27.40 3.29 4.43
N ASN A 120 -27.70 4.37 5.13
CA ASN A 120 -29.08 4.76 5.41
C ASN A 120 -29.84 5.23 4.15
N GLN A 121 -29.14 5.46 3.03
CA GLN A 121 -29.72 5.88 1.74
C GLN A 121 -29.66 4.78 0.66
N VAL A 122 -28.75 3.80 0.79
CA VAL A 122 -28.55 2.74 -0.20
C VAL A 122 -28.77 1.34 0.40
N SER A 123 -28.90 0.32 -0.46
CA SER A 123 -28.92 -1.06 0.01
C SER A 123 -27.52 -1.49 0.50
N PRO A 124 -27.41 -2.26 1.60
CA PRO A 124 -26.11 -2.75 2.04
C PRO A 124 -25.46 -3.75 1.07
N SER A 125 -26.22 -4.31 0.12
CA SER A 125 -25.66 -5.11 -0.98
C SER A 125 -24.66 -4.34 -1.85
N VAL A 126 -24.64 -3.01 -1.80
CA VAL A 126 -23.62 -2.18 -2.44
C VAL A 126 -22.22 -2.46 -1.88
N LEU A 127 -22.10 -2.78 -0.59
CA LEU A 127 -20.82 -3.13 0.01
C LEU A 127 -20.27 -4.44 -0.54
N GLU A 128 -21.11 -5.48 -0.59
CA GLU A 128 -20.79 -6.76 -1.23
C GLU A 128 -20.42 -6.56 -2.71
N ALA A 129 -21.17 -5.72 -3.43
CA ALA A 129 -20.87 -5.42 -4.82
C ALA A 129 -19.51 -4.73 -4.99
N ILE A 130 -19.13 -3.80 -4.12
CA ILE A 130 -17.87 -3.05 -4.24
C ILE A 130 -16.67 -3.89 -3.80
N LEU A 131 -16.79 -4.59 -2.67
CA LEU A 131 -15.68 -5.32 -2.04
C LEU A 131 -15.57 -6.78 -2.50
N GLY A 132 -16.61 -7.34 -3.12
CA GLY A 132 -16.63 -8.74 -3.51
C GLY A 132 -16.53 -9.67 -2.31
N ASP A 133 -15.75 -10.76 -2.45
CA ASP A 133 -15.56 -11.77 -1.40
C ASP A 133 -14.73 -11.25 -0.20
N ASP A 134 -14.17 -10.04 -0.28
CA ASP A 134 -13.43 -9.38 0.81
C ASP A 134 -14.38 -8.68 1.81
N PHE A 135 -15.68 -8.64 1.55
CA PHE A 135 -16.66 -8.14 2.51
C PHE A 135 -17.01 -9.21 3.55
N ASP A 136 -16.51 -9.03 4.77
CA ASP A 136 -16.92 -9.84 5.92
C ASP A 136 -17.81 -9.01 6.85
N GLY A 137 -19.09 -8.93 6.49
CA GLY A 137 -20.09 -8.22 7.28
C GLY A 137 -21.50 -8.74 7.05
N SER A 138 -22.35 -8.57 8.06
CA SER A 138 -23.76 -8.93 7.96
C SER A 138 -24.64 -7.89 8.65
N ILE A 139 -25.82 -7.65 8.05
CA ILE A 139 -26.85 -6.82 8.66
C ILE A 139 -27.57 -7.66 9.71
N VAL A 140 -27.67 -7.13 10.93
CA VAL A 140 -28.49 -7.73 11.98
C VAL A 140 -29.95 -7.33 11.75
N ASP A 141 -30.23 -6.03 11.73
CA ASP A 141 -31.53 -5.45 11.41
C ASP A 141 -31.45 -3.92 11.21
N ARG A 142 -32.62 -3.29 11.01
CA ARG A 142 -32.82 -1.85 10.92
C ARG A 142 -33.71 -1.42 12.09
N VAL A 143 -33.26 -0.46 12.89
CA VAL A 143 -33.99 0.02 14.07
C VAL A 143 -34.24 1.52 13.99
N SER A 144 -35.40 1.96 14.47
CA SER A 144 -35.73 3.39 14.58
C SER A 144 -35.46 3.88 16.00
N LEU A 145 -34.57 4.86 16.14
CA LEU A 145 -34.11 5.41 17.40
C LEU A 145 -34.75 6.78 17.67
N THR A 146 -35.25 6.97 18.89
CA THR A 146 -35.68 8.29 19.42
C THR A 146 -34.72 8.83 20.47
N HIS A 147 -33.77 8.00 20.90
CA HIS A 147 -32.70 8.36 21.82
C HIS A 147 -31.36 7.93 21.22
N ILE A 148 -30.45 8.88 21.11
CA ILE A 148 -29.19 8.73 20.38
C ILE A 148 -28.06 9.00 21.36
N ASP A 149 -27.22 7.99 21.53
CA ASP A 149 -25.97 8.04 22.30
C ASP A 149 -24.82 7.73 21.33
N MET A 150 -24.12 8.77 20.89
CA MET A 150 -22.95 8.65 20.01
C MET A 150 -21.67 8.73 20.84
N GLN A 151 -20.87 7.69 20.75
CA GLN A 151 -19.61 7.55 21.49
C GLN A 151 -18.46 7.23 20.52
N ALA A 152 -17.24 7.57 20.93
CA ALA A 152 -16.06 7.07 20.24
C ALA A 152 -15.98 5.55 20.44
N ALA A 153 -15.45 4.84 19.44
CA ALA A 153 -15.18 3.41 19.63
C ALA A 153 -14.15 3.16 20.76
N PRO A 154 -14.12 1.96 21.36
CA PRO A 154 -13.10 1.60 22.36
C PRO A 154 -11.68 1.92 21.87
N GLY A 155 -10.83 2.43 22.76
CA GLY A 155 -9.45 2.83 22.43
C GLY A 155 -9.31 4.16 21.68
N ARG A 156 -10.42 4.83 21.33
CA ARG A 156 -10.42 6.16 20.73
C ARG A 156 -10.68 7.26 21.77
N PRO A 157 -10.16 8.49 21.57
CA PRO A 157 -10.51 9.63 22.42
C PRO A 157 -12.02 9.85 22.47
N PRO A 158 -12.63 10.21 23.61
CA PRO A 158 -14.08 10.39 23.71
C PRO A 158 -14.57 11.54 22.81
N ILE A 159 -15.75 11.37 22.23
CA ILE A 159 -16.49 12.45 21.56
C ILE A 159 -17.29 13.13 22.67
N GLY A 160 -17.06 14.41 22.93
CA GLY A 160 -17.65 15.15 24.05
C GLY A 160 -19.15 15.45 23.88
N MET A 161 -19.93 14.46 23.47
CA MET A 161 -21.34 14.59 23.14
C MET A 161 -22.20 13.90 24.18
N GLU A 162 -23.20 14.60 24.70
CA GLU A 162 -24.18 13.99 25.60
C GLU A 162 -25.29 13.29 24.81
N PRO A 163 -25.86 12.19 25.33
CA PRO A 163 -27.02 11.54 24.72
C PRO A 163 -28.20 12.51 24.59
N PHE A 164 -28.86 12.50 23.44
CA PHE A 164 -29.96 13.41 23.15
C PHE A 164 -31.21 12.66 22.63
N LYS A 165 -32.33 13.39 22.56
CA LYS A 165 -33.61 12.84 22.09
C LYS A 165 -34.03 13.56 20.81
N VAL A 166 -34.64 12.79 19.91
CA VAL A 166 -35.17 13.28 18.65
C VAL A 166 -36.66 12.96 18.58
N ASP A 167 -37.44 13.93 18.10
CA ASP A 167 -38.90 13.79 17.98
C ASP A 167 -39.28 12.88 16.81
N THR A 168 -38.52 12.96 15.71
CA THR A 168 -38.66 12.07 14.55
C THR A 168 -37.70 10.89 14.72
N PRO A 169 -38.19 9.64 14.72
CA PRO A 169 -37.31 8.48 14.83
C PRO A 169 -36.30 8.42 13.68
N ILE A 170 -35.03 8.22 14.02
CA ILE A 170 -33.92 8.12 13.06
C ILE A 170 -33.53 6.66 12.89
N GLU A 171 -33.37 6.23 11.64
CA GLU A 171 -32.96 4.86 11.33
C GLU A 171 -31.49 4.63 11.63
N LEU A 172 -31.19 3.50 12.27
CA LEU A 172 -29.86 2.93 12.43
C LEU A 172 -29.84 1.52 11.83
N ILE A 173 -28.89 1.27 10.95
CA ILE A 173 -28.62 -0.07 10.41
C ILE A 173 -27.59 -0.74 11.30
N ARG A 174 -28.00 -1.79 12.02
CA ARG A 174 -27.09 -2.53 12.91
C ARG A 174 -26.36 -3.58 12.11
N MET A 175 -25.03 -3.49 12.10
CA MET A 175 -24.17 -4.38 11.33
C MET A 175 -23.11 -5.00 12.22
N LEU A 176 -22.83 -6.28 11.97
CA LEU A 176 -21.60 -6.94 12.38
C LEU A 176 -20.62 -6.78 11.23
N VAL A 177 -19.45 -6.21 11.51
CA VAL A 177 -18.41 -5.93 10.51
C VAL A 177 -17.08 -6.33 11.11
N ASP A 178 -16.29 -7.06 10.33
CA ASP A 178 -14.91 -7.44 10.70
C ASP A 178 -13.90 -6.77 9.75
N GLY A 179 -12.65 -6.64 10.21
CA GLY A 179 -11.57 -6.04 9.43
C GLY A 179 -11.78 -4.56 9.11
N VAL A 180 -12.54 -3.84 9.94
CA VAL A 180 -12.82 -2.41 9.79
C VAL A 180 -12.38 -1.60 11.01
N ASP A 181 -12.03 -0.34 10.78
CA ASP A 181 -11.73 0.63 11.82
C ASP A 181 -12.99 1.42 12.18
N VAL A 182 -13.63 1.06 13.30
CA VAL A 182 -14.81 1.76 13.82
C VAL A 182 -14.37 3.03 14.52
N GLU A 183 -14.87 4.18 14.08
CA GLU A 183 -14.54 5.47 14.68
C GLU A 183 -15.61 5.90 15.69
N ILE A 184 -16.88 5.67 15.35
CA ILE A 184 -18.05 6.16 16.09
C ILE A 184 -19.07 5.04 16.21
N THR A 185 -19.59 4.84 17.43
CA THR A 185 -20.72 3.95 17.71
C THR A 185 -21.96 4.76 18.08
N ALA A 186 -23.14 4.29 17.68
CA ALA A 186 -24.43 4.79 18.13
C ALA A 186 -25.14 3.68 18.91
N ASN A 187 -25.45 3.94 20.18
CA ASN A 187 -26.09 2.98 21.09
C ASN A 187 -25.35 1.61 21.13
N GLY A 188 -24.01 1.65 21.07
CA GLY A 188 -23.14 0.47 21.08
C GLY A 188 -22.95 -0.23 19.73
N TRP A 189 -23.56 0.25 18.64
CA TRP A 189 -23.40 -0.32 17.29
C TRP A 189 -22.57 0.58 16.39
N PRO A 190 -21.80 0.04 15.42
CA PRO A 190 -21.01 0.85 14.49
C PRO A 190 -21.90 1.86 13.74
N ALA A 191 -21.62 3.16 13.91
CA ALA A 191 -22.32 4.26 13.26
C ALA A 191 -21.49 4.89 12.14
N ALA A 192 -20.17 4.95 12.32
CA ALA A 192 -19.19 5.31 11.29
C ALA A 192 -17.94 4.45 11.42
N TYR A 193 -17.53 3.82 10.31
CA TYR A 193 -16.34 2.99 10.23
C TYR A 193 -15.68 3.09 8.86
N SER A 194 -14.39 2.75 8.80
CA SER A 194 -13.60 2.79 7.57
C SER A 194 -12.84 1.49 7.31
N LYS A 195 -12.56 1.19 6.05
CA LYS A 195 -11.73 0.06 5.61
C LYS A 195 -10.68 0.56 4.62
N SER A 196 -9.41 0.19 4.83
CA SER A 196 -8.35 0.45 3.87
C SER A 196 -8.56 -0.41 2.62
N CYS A 197 -8.51 0.19 1.43
CA CYS A 197 -8.73 -0.50 0.16
C CYS A 197 -7.59 -0.15 -0.79
N GLY A 198 -6.54 -0.98 -0.85
CA GLY A 198 -5.34 -0.67 -1.64
C GLY A 198 -4.67 0.62 -1.16
N ASP A 199 -4.57 1.61 -2.06
CA ASP A 199 -4.05 2.94 -1.72
C ASP A 199 -5.14 3.93 -1.27
N GLY A 200 -6.43 3.58 -1.42
CA GLY A 200 -7.54 4.41 -0.99
C GLY A 200 -8.26 3.86 0.23
N ARG A 201 -9.46 4.38 0.47
CA ARG A 201 -10.22 4.07 1.69
C ARG A 201 -11.73 4.11 1.46
N LEU A 202 -12.41 3.11 2.01
CA LEU A 202 -13.86 3.06 2.12
C LEU A 202 -14.28 3.65 3.47
N TYR A 203 -15.30 4.49 3.44
CA TYR A 203 -15.96 5.10 4.60
C TYR A 203 -17.44 4.73 4.55
N VAL A 204 -18.00 4.37 5.70
CA VAL A 204 -19.40 3.96 5.78
C VAL A 204 -20.07 4.63 6.97
N THR A 205 -21.27 5.14 6.77
CA THR A 205 -22.16 5.60 7.85
C THR A 205 -23.48 4.84 7.81
N THR A 206 -23.91 4.33 8.96
CA THR A 206 -25.10 3.46 9.11
C THR A 206 -26.29 4.16 9.79
N LEU A 207 -26.04 5.32 10.41
CA LEU A 207 -27.02 6.13 11.11
C LEU A 207 -27.58 7.23 10.20
N GLY A 208 -28.90 7.44 10.25
CA GLY A 208 -29.58 8.47 9.47
C GLY A 208 -29.00 9.87 9.63
N LEU A 209 -29.02 10.64 8.54
CA LEU A 209 -28.29 11.91 8.40
C LEU A 209 -28.65 12.95 9.48
N ASP A 210 -29.92 13.01 9.88
CA ASP A 210 -30.42 13.98 10.87
C ASP A 210 -29.79 13.80 12.26
N ALA A 211 -29.20 12.64 12.57
CA ALA A 211 -28.55 12.42 13.87
C ALA A 211 -27.19 13.10 13.98
N TRP A 212 -26.58 13.42 12.85
CA TRP A 212 -25.22 13.94 12.75
C TRP A 212 -25.16 15.46 12.74
N VAL A 213 -26.31 16.11 12.61
CA VAL A 213 -26.45 17.55 12.49
C VAL A 213 -27.58 18.05 13.37
N ARG A 214 -27.60 19.37 13.61
CA ARG A 214 -28.78 20.05 14.13
C ARG A 214 -29.09 21.30 13.31
N PRO A 215 -30.34 21.78 13.29
CA PRO A 215 -30.67 23.06 12.69
C PRO A 215 -29.83 24.20 13.28
N ARG A 216 -29.38 25.11 12.42
CA ARG A 216 -28.67 26.32 12.83
C ARG A 216 -29.63 27.30 13.50
N THR A 217 -29.21 27.86 14.61
CA THR A 217 -29.88 28.91 15.36
C THR A 217 -29.12 30.23 15.22
N ARG A 218 -29.73 31.34 15.67
CA ARG A 218 -29.07 32.66 15.65
C ARG A 218 -27.93 32.80 16.67
N GLU A 219 -27.83 31.87 17.61
CA GLU A 219 -26.80 31.86 18.66
C GLU A 219 -25.53 31.14 18.19
N ASP A 220 -25.60 30.43 17.06
CA ASP A 220 -24.45 29.72 16.50
C ASP A 220 -23.46 30.68 15.85
N ASP A 221 -22.18 30.41 16.09
CA ASP A 221 -21.10 31.12 15.43
C ASP A 221 -21.21 31.00 13.90
N PRO A 222 -20.80 32.04 13.16
CA PRO A 222 -20.72 31.95 11.70
C PRO A 222 -19.68 30.87 11.32
N PRO A 223 -19.92 30.13 10.22
CA PRO A 223 -19.00 29.08 9.79
C PRO A 223 -17.62 29.65 9.44
N GLY A 224 -16.59 28.80 9.50
CA GLY A 224 -15.21 29.18 9.15
C GLY A 224 -15.05 29.78 7.74
N ALA A 225 -15.89 29.37 6.78
CA ALA A 225 -15.92 29.92 5.42
C ALA A 225 -16.62 31.30 5.30
N GLY A 226 -17.15 31.84 6.39
CA GLY A 226 -17.88 33.10 6.47
C GLY A 226 -19.37 32.99 6.15
N THR A 227 -20.13 34.03 6.49
CA THR A 227 -21.61 34.05 6.41
C THR A 227 -22.20 33.94 5.00
N THR A 228 -21.37 34.12 3.97
CA THR A 228 -21.79 33.99 2.56
C THR A 228 -21.96 32.52 2.14
N TRP A 229 -21.27 31.61 2.83
CA TRP A 229 -21.30 30.17 2.58
C TRP A 229 -21.74 29.48 3.87
N GLN A 230 -23.06 29.42 4.11
CA GLN A 230 -23.63 28.78 5.30
C GLN A 230 -24.72 27.79 4.90
N THR A 231 -24.77 26.66 5.61
CA THR A 231 -25.88 25.71 5.55
C THR A 231 -26.91 26.01 6.64
N SER A 232 -28.14 25.54 6.45
CA SER A 232 -29.21 25.59 7.47
C SER A 232 -28.92 24.72 8.69
N TYR A 233 -27.82 23.98 8.68
CA TYR A 233 -27.40 23.03 9.69
C TYR A 233 -26.04 23.37 10.29
N VAL A 234 -25.81 22.87 11.50
CA VAL A 234 -24.53 22.83 12.22
C VAL A 234 -24.20 21.36 12.47
N PRO A 235 -22.98 20.89 12.19
CA PRO A 235 -22.58 19.51 12.44
C PRO A 235 -22.39 19.27 13.93
N HIS A 236 -22.76 18.09 14.41
CA HIS A 236 -22.32 17.62 15.73
C HIS A 236 -20.82 17.29 15.71
N GLU A 237 -20.20 17.23 16.89
CA GLU A 237 -18.77 16.87 17.06
C GLU A 237 -18.42 15.53 16.38
N ALA A 238 -19.36 14.57 16.41
CA ALA A 238 -19.25 13.30 15.71
C ALA A 238 -19.02 13.48 14.19
N LEU A 239 -19.80 14.34 13.54
CA LEU A 239 -19.66 14.62 12.10
C LEU A 239 -18.41 15.47 11.81
N MET A 240 -18.05 16.39 12.70
CA MET A 240 -16.82 17.19 12.54
C MET A 240 -15.57 16.33 12.58
N ARG A 241 -15.54 15.36 13.49
CA ARG A 241 -14.49 14.35 13.60
C ARG A 241 -14.48 13.42 12.39
N TRP A 242 -15.63 12.91 11.97
CA TRP A 242 -15.73 12.04 10.81
C TRP A 242 -15.29 12.74 9.51
N GLY A 243 -15.77 13.97 9.29
CA GLY A 243 -15.38 14.79 8.15
C GLY A 243 -13.89 15.16 8.14
N SER A 244 -13.21 15.12 9.29
CA SER A 244 -11.76 15.33 9.37
C SER A 244 -10.95 14.26 8.66
N LEU A 245 -11.42 13.02 8.72
CA LEU A 245 -10.77 11.85 8.13
C LEU A 245 -11.05 11.78 6.63
N ILE A 246 -12.29 12.08 6.25
CA ILE A 246 -12.73 11.95 4.85
C ILE A 246 -12.11 13.03 3.98
N PHE A 247 -12.19 14.31 4.36
CA PHE A 247 -11.97 15.42 3.43
C PHE A 247 -10.51 15.84 3.22
N GLU A 248 -9.55 14.97 3.52
CA GLU A 248 -8.15 15.19 3.17
C GLU A 248 -7.91 14.76 1.71
N PRO A 249 -7.01 15.44 0.97
CA PRO A 249 -6.70 15.13 -0.42
C PRO A 249 -6.41 13.64 -0.67
N ARG A 250 -6.72 13.16 -1.87
CA ARG A 250 -6.43 11.79 -2.27
C ARG A 250 -4.92 11.51 -2.17
N SER A 251 -4.59 10.37 -1.54
CA SER A 251 -3.23 9.82 -1.60
C SER A 251 -2.92 9.44 -3.04
N ARG A 252 -1.83 9.98 -3.59
CA ARG A 252 -1.35 9.59 -4.92
C ARG A 252 -0.64 8.24 -4.85
N ALA A 253 -0.56 7.55 -5.99
CA ALA A 253 0.12 6.25 -6.10
C ALA A 253 1.49 6.29 -5.40
N LYS A 254 1.76 5.29 -4.57
CA LYS A 254 2.99 5.22 -3.74
C LYS A 254 4.27 5.13 -4.57
N LEU A 255 4.17 4.69 -5.83
CA LEU A 255 5.31 4.55 -6.74
C LEU A 255 5.24 5.57 -7.88
N ASP A 256 6.29 6.39 -8.02
CA ASP A 256 6.43 7.30 -9.16
C ASP A 256 6.68 6.51 -10.45
N VAL A 257 5.92 6.81 -11.50
CA VAL A 257 6.07 6.23 -12.85
C VAL A 257 7.49 6.39 -13.38
N ARG A 258 8.22 7.44 -12.99
CA ARG A 258 9.62 7.65 -13.40
C ARG A 258 10.55 6.52 -12.96
N VAL A 259 10.32 5.94 -11.79
CA VAL A 259 11.10 4.80 -11.29
C VAL A 259 10.87 3.56 -12.15
N LEU A 260 9.62 3.36 -12.59
CA LEU A 260 9.27 2.29 -13.53
C LEU A 260 9.82 2.57 -14.94
N GLU A 261 9.86 3.82 -15.38
CA GLU A 261 10.47 4.21 -16.66
C GLU A 261 11.96 3.85 -16.71
N GLU A 262 12.70 4.12 -15.64
CA GLU A 262 14.11 3.72 -15.52
C GLU A 262 14.26 2.19 -15.59
N LEU A 263 13.44 1.43 -14.86
CA LEU A 263 13.44 -0.04 -14.92
C LEU A 263 13.14 -0.57 -16.33
N ALA A 264 12.15 0.01 -17.01
CA ALA A 264 11.79 -0.37 -18.38
C ALA A 264 12.95 -0.11 -19.34
N ARG A 265 13.64 1.03 -19.19
CA ARG A 265 14.79 1.44 -20.01
C ARG A 265 16.03 0.59 -19.76
N ASP A 266 16.36 0.28 -18.51
CA ASP A 266 17.49 -0.59 -18.15
C ASP A 266 17.33 -2.00 -18.73
N SER A 267 16.08 -2.43 -18.91
CA SER A 267 15.73 -3.71 -19.53
C SER A 267 15.80 -3.70 -21.06
N ILE A 268 15.90 -2.52 -21.70
CA ILE A 268 16.29 -2.40 -23.11
C ILE A 268 17.81 -2.52 -23.20
N GLY A 269 18.28 -3.76 -23.12
CA GLY A 269 19.71 -4.07 -23.09
C GLY A 269 20.05 -5.22 -24.02
N TYR A 270 21.24 -5.14 -24.63
CA TYR A 270 21.83 -6.18 -25.47
C TYR A 270 21.67 -7.57 -24.83
N SER A 271 21.13 -8.54 -25.56
CA SER A 271 21.34 -9.94 -25.21
C SER A 271 22.84 -10.22 -25.32
N ILE A 272 23.53 -10.28 -24.18
CA ILE A 272 24.92 -10.71 -24.14
C ILE A 272 24.89 -12.18 -24.56
N PRO A 273 25.66 -12.58 -25.61
CA PRO A 273 25.71 -13.98 -26.03
C PRO A 273 25.97 -14.87 -24.82
N SER A 274 25.28 -16.00 -24.73
CA SER A 274 25.34 -16.84 -23.53
C SER A 274 26.80 -17.13 -23.14
N ARG A 275 27.10 -17.07 -21.84
CA ARG A 275 28.45 -17.37 -21.33
C ARG A 275 28.92 -18.74 -21.82
N THR A 276 28.00 -19.70 -21.96
CA THR A 276 28.26 -21.04 -22.52
C THR A 276 28.68 -21.01 -23.98
N LEU A 277 28.12 -20.12 -24.81
CA LEU A 277 28.54 -19.97 -26.20
C LEU A 277 29.94 -19.36 -26.31
N ILE A 278 30.24 -18.31 -25.53
CA ILE A 278 31.58 -17.70 -25.51
C ILE A 278 32.62 -18.69 -24.99
N VAL A 279 32.33 -19.32 -23.85
CA VAL A 279 33.19 -20.37 -23.26
C VAL A 279 33.33 -21.55 -24.22
N GLY A 280 32.27 -21.93 -24.92
CA GLY A 280 32.28 -22.98 -25.94
C GLY A 280 33.22 -22.65 -27.10
N ILE A 281 33.12 -21.45 -27.67
CA ILE A 281 34.01 -21.00 -28.75
C ILE A 281 35.47 -20.95 -28.30
N LEU A 282 35.74 -20.41 -27.10
CA LEU A 282 37.10 -20.36 -26.55
C LEU A 282 37.64 -21.76 -26.21
N SER A 283 36.80 -22.66 -25.73
CA SER A 283 37.18 -24.05 -25.44
C SER A 283 37.49 -24.82 -26.72
N VAL A 284 36.70 -24.63 -27.78
CA VAL A 284 36.97 -25.21 -29.11
C VAL A 284 38.28 -24.66 -29.67
N PHE A 285 38.55 -23.36 -29.51
CA PHE A 285 39.83 -22.75 -29.89
C PHE A 285 41.01 -23.38 -29.14
N ALA A 286 40.93 -23.49 -27.81
CA ALA A 286 41.98 -24.09 -26.99
C ALA A 286 42.21 -25.57 -27.36
N LEU A 287 41.15 -26.33 -27.55
CA LEU A 287 41.23 -27.74 -27.96
C LEU A 287 41.87 -27.89 -29.34
N ALA A 288 41.51 -27.03 -30.30
CA ALA A 288 42.12 -27.03 -31.63
C ALA A 288 43.63 -26.76 -31.58
N LEU A 289 44.09 -25.84 -30.72
CA LEU A 289 45.52 -25.59 -30.51
C LEU A 289 46.25 -26.77 -29.86
N ILE A 290 45.63 -27.42 -28.86
CA ILE A 290 46.21 -28.61 -28.21
C ILE A 290 46.34 -29.76 -29.19
N VAL A 291 45.29 -30.05 -29.98
CA VAL A 291 45.30 -31.13 -30.97
C VAL A 291 46.32 -30.86 -32.08
N ALA A 292 46.35 -29.62 -32.61
CA ALA A 292 47.32 -29.23 -33.63
C ALA A 292 48.76 -29.27 -33.09
N GLY A 293 48.98 -28.79 -31.87
CA GLY A 293 50.29 -28.84 -31.20
C GLY A 293 50.77 -30.26 -30.96
N TRP A 294 49.92 -31.14 -30.43
CA TRP A 294 50.25 -32.54 -30.22
C TRP A 294 50.56 -33.26 -31.54
N TRP A 295 49.77 -33.00 -32.58
CA TRP A 295 49.99 -33.59 -33.90
C TRP A 295 51.28 -33.09 -34.55
N LEU A 296 51.57 -31.79 -34.51
CA LEU A 296 52.80 -31.22 -35.06
C LEU A 296 54.06 -31.66 -34.28
N LEU A 297 53.95 -31.86 -32.97
CA LEU A 297 55.00 -32.46 -32.16
C LEU A 297 55.30 -33.91 -32.59
N ARG A 298 54.27 -34.69 -32.93
CA ARG A 298 54.42 -36.05 -33.48
C ARG A 298 55.09 -36.09 -34.85
N VAL A 299 54.90 -35.05 -35.66
CA VAL A 299 55.45 -34.94 -37.03
C VAL A 299 56.85 -34.31 -37.06
N GLY A 300 57.32 -33.75 -35.94
CA GLY A 300 58.66 -33.17 -35.81
C GLY A 300 58.82 -31.75 -36.38
N GLU A 301 57.72 -31.12 -36.78
CA GLU A 301 57.71 -29.77 -37.38
C GLU A 301 57.06 -28.74 -36.44
N ALA A 302 57.50 -28.69 -35.19
CA ALA A 302 56.98 -27.76 -34.18
C ALA A 302 57.09 -26.27 -34.61
N GLN A 303 57.98 -25.94 -35.55
CA GLN A 303 58.13 -24.60 -36.12
C GLN A 303 56.87 -24.12 -36.85
N ARG A 304 56.06 -25.02 -37.43
CA ARG A 304 54.82 -24.65 -38.14
C ARG A 304 53.71 -24.19 -37.19
N LEU A 305 53.83 -24.45 -35.89
CA LEU A 305 52.92 -23.95 -34.86
C LEU A 305 52.86 -22.40 -34.85
N ALA A 306 53.98 -21.75 -35.18
CA ALA A 306 54.08 -20.29 -35.24
C ALA A 306 53.15 -19.65 -36.29
N ILE A 307 52.79 -20.40 -37.35
CA ILE A 307 51.88 -19.96 -38.40
C ILE A 307 50.45 -20.45 -38.13
N PHE A 308 50.31 -21.66 -37.60
CA PHE A 308 49.00 -22.28 -37.36
C PHE A 308 48.21 -21.56 -36.25
N GLY A 309 48.88 -21.15 -35.16
CA GLY A 309 48.23 -20.41 -34.07
C GLY A 309 47.51 -19.14 -34.52
N PRO A 310 48.20 -18.21 -35.22
CA PRO A 310 47.57 -17.02 -35.78
C PRO A 310 46.43 -17.33 -36.76
N ALA A 311 46.57 -18.34 -37.61
CA ALA A 311 45.53 -18.70 -38.57
C ALA A 311 44.23 -19.14 -37.89
N VAL A 312 44.32 -19.99 -36.85
CA VAL A 312 43.16 -20.42 -36.06
C VAL A 312 42.57 -19.22 -35.28
N ALA A 313 43.41 -18.34 -34.74
CA ALA A 313 42.94 -17.14 -34.05
C ALA A 313 42.12 -16.23 -34.98
N VAL A 314 42.58 -16.01 -36.23
CA VAL A 314 41.83 -15.23 -37.23
C VAL A 314 40.48 -15.85 -37.55
N VAL A 315 40.41 -17.18 -37.71
CA VAL A 315 39.14 -17.89 -37.97
C VAL A 315 38.16 -17.70 -36.79
N VAL A 316 38.63 -17.84 -35.56
CA VAL A 316 37.80 -17.65 -34.37
C VAL A 316 37.38 -16.18 -34.21
N SER A 317 38.27 -15.23 -34.48
CA SER A 317 37.93 -13.80 -34.51
C SER A 317 36.87 -13.49 -35.57
N LEU A 318 36.96 -14.08 -36.77
CA LEU A 318 35.94 -13.93 -37.81
C LEU A 318 34.61 -14.57 -37.42
N MET A 319 34.62 -15.73 -36.75
CA MET A 319 33.40 -16.34 -36.19
C MET A 319 32.75 -15.43 -35.14
N LEU A 320 33.52 -14.92 -34.17
CA LEU A 320 33.01 -13.99 -33.15
C LEU A 320 32.49 -12.69 -33.78
N MET A 321 33.16 -12.17 -34.80
CA MET A 321 32.71 -10.99 -35.56
C MET A 321 31.43 -11.28 -36.35
N GLY A 322 31.28 -12.49 -36.88
CA GLY A 322 30.05 -12.97 -37.53
C GLY A 322 28.88 -13.06 -36.55
N VAL A 323 29.09 -13.69 -35.39
CA VAL A 323 28.10 -13.75 -34.30
C VAL A 323 27.69 -12.34 -33.87
N GLY A 324 28.65 -11.43 -33.72
CA GLY A 324 28.40 -10.02 -33.37
C GLY A 324 27.66 -9.23 -34.45
N ARG A 325 27.83 -9.53 -35.74
CA ARG A 325 27.06 -8.91 -36.82
C ARG A 325 25.62 -9.41 -36.86
N VAL A 326 25.40 -10.71 -36.68
CA VAL A 326 24.05 -11.30 -36.65
C VAL A 326 23.25 -10.77 -35.46
N HIS A 327 23.91 -10.49 -34.33
CA HIS A 327 23.26 -9.89 -33.15
C HIS A 327 23.17 -8.35 -33.20
N ARG A 328 23.67 -7.68 -34.26
CA ARG A 328 23.66 -6.21 -34.39
C ARG A 328 22.41 -5.66 -35.08
N SER A 329 21.65 -6.48 -35.83
CA SER A 329 20.31 -6.10 -36.26
C SER A 329 19.42 -6.21 -35.01
N LEU A 330 19.31 -5.12 -34.26
CA LEU A 330 18.42 -5.07 -33.11
C LEU A 330 16.98 -5.11 -33.65
N PRO A 331 16.22 -6.19 -33.46
CA PRO A 331 14.79 -6.14 -33.73
C PRO A 331 14.14 -5.07 -32.84
N SER A 332 12.97 -4.58 -33.21
CA SER A 332 12.18 -3.73 -32.34
C SER A 332 11.88 -4.50 -31.05
N ILE A 333 12.44 -4.03 -29.92
CA ILE A 333 12.24 -4.62 -28.59
C ILE A 333 11.34 -3.68 -27.80
N THR A 334 10.33 -4.27 -27.16
CA THR A 334 9.48 -3.57 -26.20
C THR A 334 9.74 -4.15 -24.82
N SER A 335 10.09 -3.26 -23.89
CA SER A 335 10.30 -3.58 -22.49
C SER A 335 9.24 -2.90 -21.65
N ILE A 336 8.65 -3.59 -20.68
CA ILE A 336 7.62 -3.03 -19.82
C ILE A 336 7.95 -3.25 -18.34
N ALA A 337 7.77 -2.19 -17.55
CA ALA A 337 7.82 -2.21 -16.11
C ALA A 337 6.43 -1.87 -15.57
N GLN A 338 5.83 -2.79 -14.82
CA GLN A 338 4.48 -2.63 -14.27
C GLN A 338 4.50 -2.69 -12.74
N TYR A 339 3.62 -1.92 -12.13
CA TYR A 339 3.13 -2.14 -10.78
C TYR A 339 1.70 -2.65 -10.89
N VAL A 340 1.45 -3.86 -10.40
CA VAL A 340 0.18 -4.58 -10.49
C VAL A 340 -0.43 -4.68 -9.10
N GLN A 341 -1.72 -4.41 -9.00
CA GLN A 341 -2.51 -4.50 -7.79
C GLN A 341 -3.81 -5.23 -8.09
N PRO A 342 -3.85 -6.55 -7.85
CA PRO A 342 -5.08 -7.30 -7.83
C PRO A 342 -6.02 -6.74 -6.75
N ILE A 343 -7.31 -6.69 -7.06
CA ILE A 343 -8.31 -6.21 -6.12
C ILE A 343 -8.85 -7.40 -5.30
N PRO A 344 -8.63 -7.42 -3.97
CA PRO A 344 -9.09 -8.50 -3.10
C PRO A 344 -10.58 -8.80 -3.27
N GLY A 345 -10.92 -10.09 -3.13
CA GLY A 345 -12.31 -10.57 -3.26
C GLY A 345 -12.89 -10.47 -4.68
N THR A 346 -12.09 -10.10 -5.69
CA THR A 346 -12.56 -9.96 -7.07
C THR A 346 -11.54 -10.50 -8.06
N THR A 347 -11.95 -10.68 -9.31
CA THR A 347 -11.05 -10.99 -10.42
C THR A 347 -10.46 -9.73 -11.07
N ASP A 348 -10.75 -8.54 -10.56
CA ASP A 348 -10.25 -7.30 -11.11
C ASP A 348 -8.80 -7.05 -10.73
N VAL A 349 -8.09 -6.44 -11.66
CA VAL A 349 -6.69 -6.08 -11.50
C VAL A 349 -6.49 -4.69 -12.07
N ARG A 350 -5.74 -3.88 -11.33
CA ARG A 350 -5.15 -2.64 -11.84
C ARG A 350 -3.67 -2.87 -12.08
N ALA A 351 -3.13 -2.25 -13.11
CA ALA A 351 -1.71 -2.03 -13.23
C ALA A 351 -1.40 -0.68 -13.86
N PHE A 352 -0.37 -0.01 -13.37
CA PHE A 352 0.22 1.14 -14.03
C PHE A 352 1.70 0.88 -14.25
N GLY A 353 2.33 1.61 -15.16
CA GLY A 353 3.70 1.32 -15.53
C GLY A 353 4.28 2.26 -16.54
N SER A 354 5.46 1.88 -16.99
CA SER A 354 6.11 2.49 -18.13
C SER A 354 6.56 1.42 -19.09
N THR A 355 6.44 1.72 -20.37
CA THR A 355 7.01 0.91 -21.44
C THR A 355 8.10 1.70 -22.10
N ALA A 356 9.14 0.99 -22.50
CA ALA A 356 10.23 1.52 -23.28
C ALA A 356 10.30 0.70 -24.58
N MET A 357 10.31 1.38 -25.72
CA MET A 357 10.27 0.79 -27.05
C MET A 357 11.51 1.23 -27.81
N LEU A 358 12.32 0.28 -28.27
CA LEU A 358 13.40 0.56 -29.20
C LEU A 358 12.85 0.59 -30.63
N VAL A 359 12.71 1.79 -31.19
CA VAL A 359 12.26 2.02 -32.56
C VAL A 359 13.49 2.09 -33.47
N ALA A 360 13.67 1.10 -34.35
CA ALA A 360 14.83 1.00 -35.22
C ALA A 360 14.84 2.05 -36.35
N GLU A 361 13.67 2.33 -36.93
CA GLU A 361 13.47 3.33 -38.00
C GLU A 361 12.23 4.17 -37.67
N SER A 362 12.29 5.48 -37.93
CA SER A 362 11.14 6.37 -37.73
C SER A 362 9.98 5.92 -38.63
N GLY A 363 8.78 5.79 -38.07
CA GLY A 363 7.58 5.35 -38.79
C GLY A 363 6.33 5.41 -37.91
N ASP A 364 5.18 5.06 -38.48
CA ASP A 364 3.90 5.07 -37.76
C ASP A 364 3.88 4.02 -36.65
N LEU A 365 3.68 4.48 -35.41
CA LEU A 365 3.62 3.65 -34.22
C LEU A 365 2.16 3.35 -33.90
N ALA A 366 1.68 2.20 -34.39
CA ALA A 366 0.34 1.70 -34.07
C ALA A 366 0.28 1.29 -32.58
N LEU A 367 -0.33 2.16 -31.76
CA LEU A 367 -0.63 1.92 -30.36
C LEU A 367 -2.14 1.79 -30.19
N SER A 368 -2.61 0.68 -29.63
CA SER A 368 -4.03 0.44 -29.39
C SER A 368 -4.27 -0.44 -28.17
N GLY A 369 -5.51 -0.47 -27.71
CA GLY A 369 -5.98 -1.39 -26.67
C GLY A 369 -7.40 -1.83 -26.94
N GLU A 370 -7.74 -3.05 -26.51
CA GLU A 370 -9.05 -3.68 -26.70
C GLU A 370 -9.68 -4.13 -25.35
N SER A 371 -8.95 -4.03 -24.25
CA SER A 371 -9.42 -4.50 -22.94
C SER A 371 -8.75 -3.72 -21.81
N GLY A 372 -9.28 -2.53 -21.59
CA GLY A 372 -8.98 -1.66 -20.47
C GLY A 372 -7.63 -0.96 -20.56
N GLY A 373 -7.56 0.17 -19.86
CA GLY A 373 -6.35 0.99 -19.82
C GLY A 373 -6.08 1.78 -21.08
N TRP A 374 -4.94 2.44 -21.09
CA TRP A 374 -4.43 3.24 -22.19
C TRP A 374 -2.94 3.53 -22.02
N LEU A 375 -2.29 3.89 -23.12
CA LEU A 375 -0.88 4.21 -23.16
C LEU A 375 -0.70 5.66 -23.61
N MET A 376 0.13 6.41 -22.91
CA MET A 376 0.47 7.79 -23.23
C MET A 376 1.93 7.88 -23.67
N PRO A 377 2.22 8.04 -24.97
CA PRO A 377 3.59 8.14 -25.45
C PRO A 377 4.23 9.45 -24.99
N GLN A 378 5.53 9.43 -24.75
CA GLN A 378 6.28 10.65 -24.46
C GLN A 378 6.29 11.53 -25.71
N MET A 379 5.77 12.75 -25.56
CA MET A 379 5.54 13.65 -26.69
C MET A 379 6.74 14.56 -27.01
N ALA A 380 7.83 14.45 -26.24
CA ALA A 380 9.01 15.30 -26.36
C ALA A 380 9.72 15.10 -27.71
N GLY A 381 10.14 16.19 -28.36
CA GLY A 381 10.87 16.15 -29.62
C GLY A 381 10.01 15.93 -30.87
N GLN A 382 8.69 15.95 -30.72
CA GLN A 382 7.75 15.81 -31.83
C GLN A 382 6.84 17.07 -31.94
N GLU A 383 7.43 18.26 -31.87
CA GLU A 383 6.70 19.53 -31.94
C GLU A 383 6.10 19.76 -33.35
N GLY A 384 4.88 20.31 -33.44
CA GLY A 384 4.27 20.70 -34.71
C GLY A 384 3.52 19.59 -35.49
N THR A 385 3.33 18.40 -34.91
CA THR A 385 2.51 17.32 -35.50
C THR A 385 1.22 17.12 -34.71
N THR A 386 0.07 17.08 -35.38
CA THR A 386 -1.21 16.76 -34.74
C THR A 386 -1.37 15.27 -34.51
N ARG A 387 -1.48 14.88 -33.24
CA ARG A 387 -1.76 13.51 -32.81
C ARG A 387 -3.19 13.39 -32.32
N ARG A 388 -3.77 12.20 -32.42
CA ARG A 388 -5.14 11.96 -31.96
C ARG A 388 -5.25 10.63 -31.22
N LEU A 389 -5.78 10.67 -30.00
CA LEU A 389 -6.29 9.50 -29.30
C LEU A 389 -7.77 9.36 -29.64
N VAL A 390 -8.16 8.20 -30.15
CA VAL A 390 -9.55 7.89 -30.53
C VAL A 390 -10.06 6.75 -29.66
N TRP A 391 -11.13 7.00 -28.92
CA TRP A 391 -11.89 5.98 -28.21
C TRP A 391 -13.09 5.56 -29.05
N SER A 392 -13.19 4.29 -29.40
CA SER A 392 -14.35 3.69 -30.07
C SER A 392 -15.29 2.96 -29.10
N GLY A 393 -14.82 2.68 -27.89
CA GLY A 393 -15.55 2.07 -26.78
C GLY A 393 -14.95 2.54 -25.44
N ILE A 394 -15.41 1.95 -24.33
CA ILE A 394 -14.83 2.20 -22.99
C ILE A 394 -13.42 1.63 -22.90
N ASP A 395 -13.17 0.50 -23.55
CA ASP A 395 -11.89 -0.22 -23.51
C ASP A 395 -11.14 -0.19 -24.85
N ASP A 396 -11.81 0.26 -25.91
CA ASP A 396 -11.25 0.30 -27.26
C ASP A 396 -10.71 1.68 -27.59
N TRP A 397 -9.39 1.78 -27.71
CA TRP A 397 -8.71 3.00 -28.11
C TRP A 397 -7.58 2.73 -29.09
N LYS A 398 -7.25 3.77 -29.87
CA LYS A 398 -6.04 3.80 -30.71
C LYS A 398 -5.47 5.20 -30.80
N TRP A 399 -4.16 5.26 -30.93
CA TRP A 399 -3.47 6.46 -31.38
C TRP A 399 -3.41 6.52 -32.89
N GLU A 400 -3.61 7.72 -33.43
CA GLU A 400 -3.41 8.06 -34.84
C GLU A 400 -2.34 9.14 -34.97
N ASN A 401 -1.51 9.03 -36.01
CA ASN A 401 -0.43 9.95 -36.38
C ASN A 401 0.68 10.05 -35.32
N VAL A 402 1.12 8.92 -34.76
CA VAL A 402 2.25 8.89 -33.81
C VAL A 402 3.49 8.42 -34.56
N GLU A 403 4.35 9.37 -34.93
CA GLU A 403 5.59 9.11 -35.66
C GLU A 403 6.81 9.43 -34.78
N PRO A 404 7.22 8.52 -33.87
CA PRO A 404 8.37 8.77 -33.03
C PRO A 404 9.68 8.74 -33.84
N PRO A 405 10.69 9.51 -33.42
CA PRO A 405 12.02 9.40 -34.00
C PRO A 405 12.65 8.04 -33.65
N ALA A 406 13.56 7.55 -34.51
CA ALA A 406 14.37 6.38 -34.21
C ALA A 406 15.11 6.53 -32.87
N GLY A 407 15.16 5.46 -32.08
CA GLY A 407 15.73 5.44 -30.74
C GLY A 407 14.82 4.81 -29.69
N VAL A 408 15.17 5.01 -28.42
CA VAL A 408 14.34 4.54 -27.30
C VAL A 408 13.24 5.56 -27.04
N GLN A 409 12.00 5.10 -27.14
CA GLN A 409 10.80 5.86 -26.83
C GLN A 409 10.18 5.32 -25.55
N THR A 410 9.70 6.20 -24.68
CA THR A 410 8.99 5.78 -23.48
C THR A 410 7.53 6.16 -23.55
N ALA A 411 6.69 5.40 -22.87
CA ALA A 411 5.29 5.71 -22.71
C ALA A 411 4.80 5.28 -21.33
N SER A 412 3.93 6.07 -20.72
CA SER A 412 3.23 5.67 -19.51
C SER A 412 2.10 4.73 -19.87
N VAL A 413 1.93 3.67 -19.09
CA VAL A 413 0.88 2.67 -19.30
C VAL A 413 -0.02 2.69 -18.08
N TYR A 414 -1.32 2.81 -18.32
CA TYR A 414 -2.36 2.54 -17.34
C TYR A 414 -3.17 1.38 -17.88
N SER A 415 -3.45 0.38 -17.08
CA SER A 415 -4.15 -0.83 -17.50
C SER A 415 -5.00 -1.34 -16.37
N ALA A 416 -6.20 -1.78 -16.70
CA ALA A 416 -7.05 -2.45 -15.75
C ALA A 416 -7.83 -3.51 -16.50
N GLY A 417 -8.17 -4.60 -15.83
CA GLY A 417 -8.92 -5.67 -16.47
C GLY A 417 -9.28 -6.77 -15.50
N ARG A 418 -10.08 -7.71 -16.00
CA ARG A 418 -10.46 -8.92 -15.27
C ARG A 418 -9.58 -10.09 -15.66
N MET A 419 -9.09 -10.81 -14.66
CA MET A 419 -8.38 -12.08 -14.82
C MET A 419 -9.34 -13.27 -14.76
N ALA A 420 -8.86 -14.45 -15.18
CA ALA A 420 -9.62 -15.69 -15.11
C ALA A 420 -9.80 -16.21 -13.66
N SER A 421 -8.85 -15.91 -12.78
CA SER A 421 -8.85 -16.31 -11.37
C SER A 421 -8.40 -15.15 -10.49
N GLN A 422 -8.86 -15.17 -9.24
CA GLN A 422 -8.44 -14.21 -8.22
C GLN A 422 -6.98 -14.44 -7.85
N THR A 423 -6.29 -13.37 -7.45
CA THR A 423 -4.94 -13.46 -6.89
C THR A 423 -5.04 -13.34 -5.38
N ILE A 424 -4.66 -14.40 -4.67
CA ILE A 424 -4.80 -14.50 -3.22
C ILE A 424 -3.47 -14.93 -2.62
N ALA A 425 -3.03 -14.23 -1.58
CA ALA A 425 -1.89 -14.63 -0.75
C ALA A 425 -2.41 -14.98 0.64
N SER A 426 -2.47 -16.27 0.95
CA SER A 426 -2.93 -16.76 2.25
C SER A 426 -1.74 -17.19 3.10
N VAL A 427 -1.73 -16.79 4.37
CA VAL A 427 -0.64 -17.06 5.32
C VAL A 427 -1.17 -17.62 6.63
N MET A 428 -0.34 -18.39 7.32
CA MET A 428 -0.55 -18.85 8.68
C MET A 428 0.75 -18.78 9.46
N PHE A 429 0.64 -18.65 10.78
CA PHE A 429 1.80 -18.76 11.68
C PHE A 429 2.11 -20.24 11.94
N ASP A 430 3.39 -20.59 11.95
CA ASP A 430 3.90 -21.91 12.28
C ASP A 430 5.04 -21.83 13.31
N ALA A 431 5.70 -22.95 13.60
CA ALA A 431 6.73 -23.02 14.64
C ALA A 431 8.02 -22.22 14.33
N GLU A 432 8.25 -21.84 13.07
CA GLU A 432 9.46 -21.15 12.60
C GLU A 432 9.20 -19.69 12.20
N GLY A 433 7.95 -19.35 11.87
CA GLY A 433 7.50 -18.01 11.53
C GLY A 433 6.18 -18.05 10.78
N VAL A 434 6.22 -17.71 9.48
CA VAL A 434 5.04 -17.64 8.63
C VAL A 434 5.22 -18.51 7.39
N SER A 435 4.20 -19.30 7.08
CA SER A 435 4.09 -20.06 5.83
C SER A 435 2.76 -19.81 5.15
N GLY A 436 2.71 -20.00 3.84
CA GLY A 436 1.54 -19.63 3.05
C GLY A 436 1.50 -20.20 1.65
N THR A 437 0.41 -19.89 0.95
CA THR A 437 0.15 -20.26 -0.44
C THR A 437 -0.16 -19.02 -1.25
N LEU A 438 0.43 -18.92 -2.44
CA LEU A 438 0.15 -17.86 -3.41
C LEU A 438 -0.63 -18.42 -4.60
N GLN A 439 -1.84 -17.90 -4.83
CA GLN A 439 -2.62 -18.20 -6.02
C GLN A 439 -2.39 -17.12 -7.08
N LEU A 440 -1.87 -17.51 -8.25
CA LEU A 440 -1.61 -16.62 -9.38
C LEU A 440 -2.40 -17.06 -10.63
N PRO A 441 -2.67 -16.14 -11.56
CA PRO A 441 -3.14 -16.49 -12.90
C PRO A 441 -2.17 -17.45 -13.61
N GLU A 442 -2.71 -18.34 -14.46
CA GLU A 442 -1.92 -19.34 -15.17
C GLU A 442 -0.78 -18.73 -16.00
N GLY A 443 0.39 -19.37 -15.96
CA GLY A 443 1.57 -18.98 -16.75
C GLY A 443 2.43 -17.88 -16.11
N LEU A 444 2.04 -17.34 -14.95
CA LEU A 444 2.87 -16.44 -14.15
C LEU A 444 3.63 -17.21 -13.07
N THR A 445 4.85 -16.73 -12.79
CA THR A 445 5.69 -17.24 -11.70
C THR A 445 6.11 -16.07 -10.83
N ALA A 446 6.13 -16.27 -9.51
CA ALA A 446 6.61 -15.28 -8.56
C ALA A 446 8.09 -15.51 -8.22
N GLY A 447 8.80 -14.43 -7.95
CA GLY A 447 10.15 -14.45 -7.41
C GLY A 447 10.46 -13.14 -6.69
N ASP A 448 11.59 -13.10 -5.99
CA ASP A 448 12.09 -11.89 -5.30
C ASP A 448 11.01 -11.23 -4.42
N ALA A 449 10.45 -11.99 -3.47
CA ALA A 449 9.30 -11.57 -2.69
C ALA A 449 9.65 -11.05 -1.28
N VAL A 450 8.82 -10.12 -0.80
CA VAL A 450 8.95 -9.45 0.50
C VAL A 450 7.56 -9.28 1.12
N ILE A 451 7.42 -9.64 2.39
CA ILE A 451 6.26 -9.26 3.21
C ILE A 451 6.58 -7.94 3.89
N VAL A 452 5.67 -6.99 3.81
CA VAL A 452 5.79 -5.66 4.39
C VAL A 452 4.64 -5.43 5.37
N THR A 453 5.00 -4.98 6.56
CA THR A 453 4.06 -4.59 7.63
C THR A 453 4.35 -3.14 8.02
N SER A 454 3.54 -2.56 8.90
CA SER A 454 3.81 -1.24 9.47
C SER A 454 5.08 -1.20 10.34
N HIS A 455 5.55 -2.33 10.86
CA HIS A 455 6.64 -2.38 11.85
C HIS A 455 7.90 -3.06 11.35
N GLY A 456 7.89 -3.59 10.13
CA GLY A 456 9.04 -4.30 9.58
C GLY A 456 8.74 -5.01 8.27
N ARG A 457 9.74 -5.73 7.78
CA ARG A 457 9.66 -6.43 6.49
C ARG A 457 10.44 -7.76 6.57
N MET A 458 10.01 -8.75 5.80
CA MET A 458 10.61 -10.09 5.78
C MET A 458 10.86 -10.56 4.36
N ALA A 459 12.02 -11.17 4.10
CA ALA A 459 12.27 -11.88 2.86
C ALA A 459 11.45 -13.17 2.81
N VAL A 460 10.99 -13.52 1.62
CA VAL A 460 10.19 -14.73 1.40
C VAL A 460 10.90 -15.69 0.46
N LYS A 461 10.87 -16.98 0.82
CA LYS A 461 11.38 -18.08 -0.01
C LYS A 461 10.20 -18.85 -0.58
N PHE A 462 10.23 -19.07 -1.89
CA PHE A 462 9.23 -19.89 -2.59
C PHE A 462 9.71 -21.33 -2.70
N ASP A 463 8.77 -22.26 -2.53
CA ASP A 463 8.96 -23.68 -2.80
C ASP A 463 8.31 -24.06 -4.15
N GLU A 464 8.43 -25.34 -4.57
CA GLU A 464 8.04 -25.79 -5.92
C GLU A 464 6.53 -25.74 -6.23
N ASP A 465 5.66 -25.58 -5.21
CA ASP A 465 4.19 -25.68 -5.31
C ASP A 465 3.43 -24.34 -5.10
N ASN A 466 4.04 -23.19 -5.41
CA ASN A 466 3.52 -21.85 -5.06
C ASN A 466 3.27 -21.65 -3.55
N THR A 467 3.80 -22.53 -2.72
CA THR A 467 3.93 -22.31 -1.29
C THR A 467 5.15 -21.44 -1.01
N PHE A 468 5.11 -20.74 0.11
CA PHE A 468 6.22 -19.92 0.54
C PHE A 468 6.36 -19.93 2.06
N HIS A 469 7.56 -19.61 2.53
CA HIS A 469 7.87 -19.51 3.94
C HIS A 469 8.80 -18.33 4.23
N ALA A 470 8.65 -17.77 5.43
CA ALA A 470 9.43 -16.66 5.97
C ALA A 470 9.68 -16.91 7.47
N THR A 471 10.93 -17.17 7.83
CA THR A 471 11.31 -17.48 9.21
C THR A 471 11.70 -16.21 9.97
N SER A 472 11.79 -16.28 11.30
CA SER A 472 12.38 -15.20 12.14
C SER A 472 13.74 -14.71 11.64
N ALA A 473 14.57 -15.59 11.07
CA ALA A 473 15.88 -15.22 10.52
C ALA A 473 15.80 -14.43 9.20
N ASP A 474 14.63 -14.39 8.55
CA ASP A 474 14.40 -13.70 7.28
C ASP A 474 13.88 -12.26 7.48
N VAL A 475 13.79 -11.77 8.73
CA VAL A 475 13.51 -10.35 9.02
C VAL A 475 14.63 -9.48 8.46
N LEU A 476 14.25 -8.48 7.66
CA LEU A 476 15.20 -7.60 6.98
C LEU A 476 15.36 -6.28 7.73
N ALA A 477 16.58 -5.79 7.79
CA ALA A 477 16.88 -4.47 8.34
C ALA A 477 16.28 -3.34 7.47
N SER A 478 16.16 -2.15 8.05
CA SER A 478 15.78 -0.94 7.30
C SER A 478 16.70 -0.72 6.09
N GLY A 479 16.12 -0.42 4.94
CA GLY A 479 16.83 -0.28 3.66
C GLY A 479 17.29 -1.58 2.99
N GLN A 480 17.05 -2.75 3.60
CA GLN A 480 17.32 -4.06 3.00
C GLN A 480 16.03 -4.67 2.40
N TYR A 481 16.15 -5.30 1.24
CA TYR A 481 15.00 -5.85 0.47
C TYR A 481 15.14 -7.32 0.10
N PHE A 482 16.34 -7.87 0.23
CA PHE A 482 16.65 -9.26 -0.08
C PHE A 482 17.61 -9.80 0.98
N SER A 483 17.53 -11.08 1.28
CA SER A 483 18.39 -11.75 2.27
C SER A 483 19.80 -12.08 1.75
N ALA A 484 20.06 -11.91 0.45
CA ALA A 484 21.34 -12.23 -0.17
C ALA A 484 22.43 -11.18 0.12
N SER A 485 23.64 -11.64 0.47
CA SER A 485 24.81 -10.78 0.69
C SER A 485 25.41 -10.20 -0.60
N LEU A 486 25.17 -10.86 -1.74
CA LEU A 486 25.52 -10.41 -3.08
C LEU A 486 24.26 -10.40 -3.93
N LEU A 487 23.86 -9.21 -4.38
CA LEU A 487 22.70 -9.04 -5.25
C LEU A 487 23.10 -9.26 -6.71
N SER A 488 22.24 -9.93 -7.46
CA SER A 488 22.32 -9.90 -8.93
C SER A 488 22.01 -8.50 -9.48
N ASP A 489 22.40 -8.20 -10.72
CA ASP A 489 22.07 -6.91 -11.38
C ASP A 489 20.54 -6.66 -11.40
N GLN A 490 19.76 -7.74 -11.55
CA GLN A 490 18.30 -7.69 -11.51
C GLN A 490 17.79 -7.34 -10.11
N GLN A 491 18.30 -8.01 -9.06
CA GLN A 491 17.92 -7.72 -7.68
C GLN A 491 18.37 -6.33 -7.23
N ALA A 492 19.54 -5.86 -7.65
CA ALA A 492 19.99 -4.49 -7.38
C ALA A 492 19.03 -3.45 -8.00
N THR A 493 18.53 -3.71 -9.21
CA THR A 493 17.54 -2.84 -9.86
C THR A 493 16.18 -2.92 -9.15
N ARG A 494 15.71 -4.11 -8.79
CA ARG A 494 14.46 -4.31 -8.03
C ARG A 494 14.52 -3.66 -6.64
N SER A 495 15.67 -3.66 -6.00
CA SER A 495 15.91 -2.99 -4.72
C SER A 495 15.71 -1.48 -4.80
N ARG A 496 16.04 -0.83 -5.93
CA ARG A 496 15.77 0.60 -6.14
C ARG A 496 14.27 0.89 -6.20
N VAL A 497 13.50 0.02 -6.86
CA VAL A 497 12.04 0.13 -6.92
C VAL A 497 11.43 -0.04 -5.53
N PHE A 498 11.88 -1.05 -4.77
CA PHE A 498 11.40 -1.23 -3.40
C PHE A 498 11.76 -0.05 -2.49
N SER A 499 12.96 0.52 -2.60
CA SER A 499 13.32 1.70 -1.82
C SER A 499 12.44 2.91 -2.17
N ALA A 500 12.16 3.14 -3.45
CA ALA A 500 11.25 4.20 -3.86
C ALA A 500 9.80 3.98 -3.37
N LEU A 501 9.36 2.71 -3.28
CA LEU A 501 8.01 2.35 -2.84
C LEU A 501 7.85 2.38 -1.30
N LEU A 502 8.85 1.87 -0.56
CA LEU A 502 8.75 1.58 0.87
C LEU A 502 9.44 2.63 1.76
N ASP A 503 10.47 3.31 1.27
CA ASP A 503 11.18 4.34 2.04
C ASP A 503 10.72 5.78 1.67
N GLY A 504 9.71 5.92 0.80
CA GLY A 504 9.17 7.23 0.39
C GLY A 504 8.44 7.98 1.53
N GLU A 505 8.44 9.32 1.47
CA GLU A 505 7.88 10.24 2.49
C GLU A 505 6.33 10.23 2.63
N THR A 506 5.62 9.17 2.24
CA THR A 506 4.15 9.09 2.36
C THR A 506 3.72 8.66 3.76
N SER A 507 3.99 9.56 4.73
CA SER A 507 3.70 9.44 6.17
C SER A 507 2.21 9.50 6.56
N ASP A 508 1.28 9.07 5.70
CA ASP A 508 -0.16 9.29 5.88
C ASP A 508 -0.98 8.05 6.26
N SER A 509 -0.36 6.92 6.63
CA SER A 509 -1.12 5.72 7.00
C SER A 509 -0.49 4.91 8.13
N ALA A 510 -0.22 5.56 9.25
CA ALA A 510 0.14 4.88 10.51
C ALA A 510 -1.06 4.22 11.22
N ALA A 511 -2.28 4.44 10.75
CA ALA A 511 -3.47 3.79 11.27
C ALA A 511 -3.91 2.69 10.30
N THR A 512 -3.51 1.46 10.62
CA THR A 512 -4.02 0.20 10.06
C THR A 512 -3.50 -0.13 8.65
N PHE A 513 -2.17 -0.30 8.54
CA PHE A 513 -1.58 -0.97 7.38
C PHE A 513 -1.79 -2.48 7.50
N GLN A 514 -2.70 -3.05 6.71
CA GLN A 514 -2.75 -4.50 6.53
C GLN A 514 -1.42 -4.97 5.95
N PRO A 515 -0.83 -6.09 6.43
CA PRO A 515 0.37 -6.65 5.83
C PRO A 515 0.21 -6.89 4.33
N VAL A 516 1.17 -6.42 3.53
CA VAL A 516 1.17 -6.55 2.07
C VAL A 516 2.30 -7.46 1.63
N PHE A 517 1.98 -8.38 0.74
CA PHE A 517 2.93 -9.24 0.07
C PHE A 517 3.28 -8.68 -1.30
N TYR A 518 4.56 -8.36 -1.47
CA TYR A 518 5.12 -7.88 -2.72
C TYR A 518 5.98 -8.96 -3.37
N PHE A 519 5.82 -9.16 -4.67
CA PHE A 519 6.63 -10.12 -5.42
C PHE A 519 6.74 -9.72 -6.88
N TRP A 520 7.79 -10.19 -7.55
CA TRP A 520 8.02 -9.93 -8.96
C TRP A 520 7.52 -11.07 -9.84
N THR A 521 6.86 -10.71 -10.94
CA THR A 521 6.42 -11.64 -11.99
C THR A 521 6.86 -11.15 -13.38
N PRO A 522 6.73 -11.98 -14.42
CA PRO A 522 6.65 -11.47 -15.79
C PRO A 522 5.49 -10.46 -15.95
N PRO A 523 5.54 -9.58 -16.97
CA PRO A 523 4.47 -8.62 -17.24
C PRO A 523 3.10 -9.28 -17.47
N TRP A 524 2.06 -8.65 -16.94
CA TRP A 524 0.67 -9.12 -17.08
C TRP A 524 0.10 -8.60 -18.40
N LYS A 525 -0.59 -9.48 -19.13
CA LYS A 525 -1.23 -9.16 -20.41
C LYS A 525 -2.61 -8.58 -20.17
N LEU A 526 -2.70 -7.24 -20.12
CA LEU A 526 -3.91 -6.50 -19.78
C LEU A 526 -4.45 -5.72 -20.99
N GLY A 527 -4.62 -6.39 -22.14
CA GLY A 527 -5.34 -5.82 -23.29
C GLY A 527 -4.67 -4.70 -24.09
N VAL A 528 -3.49 -4.22 -23.68
CA VAL A 528 -2.71 -3.22 -24.42
C VAL A 528 -1.89 -3.89 -25.52
N HIS A 529 -2.07 -3.43 -26.76
CA HIS A 529 -1.33 -3.89 -27.91
C HIS A 529 -0.13 -2.98 -28.18
N TYR A 530 1.05 -3.59 -28.16
CA TYR A 530 2.29 -2.95 -28.55
C TYR A 530 2.52 -3.13 -30.05
N PRO A 531 3.30 -2.25 -30.70
CA PRO A 531 3.73 -2.44 -32.07
C PRO A 531 4.35 -3.83 -32.24
N PRO A 532 4.31 -4.43 -33.45
CA PRO A 532 4.88 -5.74 -33.71
C PRO A 532 6.38 -5.73 -33.37
N SER A 533 6.68 -6.14 -32.14
CA SER A 533 8.00 -6.37 -31.60
C SER A 533 8.24 -7.87 -31.62
N GLU A 534 9.45 -8.29 -31.96
CA GLU A 534 9.77 -9.73 -31.99
C GLU A 534 9.78 -10.33 -30.57
N THR A 535 9.93 -9.49 -29.54
CA THR A 535 9.95 -9.89 -28.13
C THR A 535 9.42 -8.78 -27.21
N LEU A 536 8.38 -9.09 -26.41
CA LEU A 536 7.99 -8.31 -25.24
C LEU A 536 8.73 -8.85 -24.02
N THR A 537 9.60 -8.04 -23.42
CA THR A 537 10.32 -8.35 -22.18
C THR A 537 9.87 -7.42 -21.05
N GLY A 538 10.16 -7.76 -19.80
CA GLY A 538 9.84 -6.85 -18.71
C GLY A 538 9.72 -7.52 -17.35
N SER A 539 9.20 -6.76 -16.40
CA SER A 539 8.88 -7.24 -15.06
C SER A 539 7.67 -6.49 -14.50
N ALA A 540 6.88 -7.19 -13.69
CA ALA A 540 5.78 -6.63 -12.94
C ALA A 540 6.07 -6.81 -11.45
N LEU A 541 5.97 -5.73 -10.67
CA LEU A 541 5.89 -5.80 -9.22
C LEU A 541 4.42 -5.92 -8.84
N VAL A 542 4.05 -7.01 -8.19
CA VAL A 542 2.67 -7.28 -7.76
C VAL A 542 2.54 -6.99 -6.27
N SER A 543 1.43 -6.38 -5.88
CA SER A 543 1.08 -6.06 -4.48
C SER A 543 -0.24 -6.72 -4.10
N VAL A 544 -0.21 -7.61 -3.11
CA VAL A 544 -1.40 -8.37 -2.67
C VAL A 544 -1.48 -8.30 -1.15
N PRO A 545 -2.61 -7.88 -0.55
CA PRO A 545 -2.76 -7.94 0.90
C PRO A 545 -2.77 -9.39 1.39
N LEU A 546 -2.18 -9.62 2.55
CA LEU A 546 -2.15 -10.94 3.16
C LEU A 546 -3.49 -11.29 3.81
N SER A 547 -4.00 -12.48 3.49
CA SER A 547 -5.12 -13.09 4.17
C SER A 547 -4.60 -14.08 5.22
N PHE A 548 -4.88 -13.82 6.49
CA PHE A 548 -4.45 -14.67 7.59
C PHE A 548 -5.46 -15.79 7.83
N ASN A 549 -4.96 -17.02 7.81
CA ASN A 549 -5.69 -18.19 8.25
C ASN A 549 -5.28 -18.54 9.68
N ARG A 550 -6.23 -19.10 10.43
CA ARG A 550 -5.95 -19.61 11.76
C ARG A 550 -4.83 -20.67 11.69
N PRO A 551 -3.81 -20.60 12.55
CA PRO A 551 -2.73 -21.57 12.57
C PRO A 551 -3.25 -22.99 12.81
N GLN A 552 -2.69 -23.96 12.09
CA GLN A 552 -2.93 -25.39 12.31
C GLN A 552 -1.98 -25.99 13.36
N ALA A 553 -0.84 -25.34 13.59
CA ALA A 553 0.15 -25.76 14.57
C ALA A 553 -0.29 -25.39 15.98
N GLU A 554 -0.06 -26.29 16.93
CA GLU A 554 -0.32 -26.03 18.36
C GLU A 554 0.65 -24.98 18.91
N GLN A 555 1.92 -25.06 18.49
CA GLN A 555 2.96 -24.08 18.81
C GLN A 555 3.28 -23.22 17.60
N ILE A 556 3.30 -21.91 17.83
CA ILE A 556 3.57 -20.90 16.81
C ILE A 556 4.68 -19.95 17.26
N LEU A 557 5.35 -19.36 16.28
CA LEU A 557 6.29 -18.26 16.46
C LEU A 557 5.75 -17.04 15.70
N ILE A 558 5.66 -15.91 16.39
CA ILE A 558 5.21 -14.64 15.85
C ILE A 558 6.45 -13.75 15.66
N PRO A 559 6.88 -13.50 14.40
CA PRO A 559 8.02 -12.64 14.11
C PRO A 559 7.74 -11.16 14.43
N SER A 560 8.80 -10.38 14.71
CA SER A 560 8.69 -8.96 15.09
C SER A 560 7.88 -8.07 14.14
N PRO A 561 7.92 -8.25 12.80
CA PRO A 561 7.12 -7.40 11.91
C PRO A 561 5.60 -7.53 12.11
N PHE A 562 5.12 -8.65 12.65
CA PHE A 562 3.69 -8.88 12.90
C PHE A 562 3.24 -8.47 14.30
N LEU A 563 4.11 -7.83 15.09
CA LEU A 563 3.83 -7.38 16.45
C LEU A 563 3.84 -5.85 16.52
N PRO A 564 2.75 -5.18 16.08
CA PRO A 564 2.66 -3.73 16.15
C PRO A 564 2.75 -3.24 17.59
N TYR A 565 3.45 -2.13 17.81
CA TYR A 565 3.61 -1.55 19.14
C TYR A 565 3.45 -0.03 19.17
N LYS A 566 2.94 0.47 20.29
CA LYS A 566 2.78 1.89 20.55
C LYS A 566 3.16 2.23 21.99
N GLU A 567 3.58 3.47 22.20
CA GLU A 567 3.76 4.01 23.54
C GLU A 567 2.40 4.20 24.21
N VAL A 568 2.24 3.68 25.42
CA VAL A 568 1.02 3.75 26.22
C VAL A 568 1.32 4.35 27.59
N MET A 569 0.26 4.69 28.34
CA MET A 569 0.39 5.07 29.73
C MET A 569 1.04 3.92 30.52
N GLY A 570 2.02 4.25 31.34
CA GLY A 570 2.71 3.27 32.17
C GLY A 570 1.77 2.66 33.23
N ALA A 571 2.14 1.48 33.74
CA ALA A 571 1.45 0.82 34.84
C ALA A 571 1.46 1.65 36.14
N ASP A 572 2.46 2.54 36.26
CA ASP A 572 2.63 3.56 37.28
C ASP A 572 1.81 4.84 37.04
N GLY A 573 1.08 4.92 35.93
CA GLY A 573 0.27 6.07 35.53
C GLY A 573 1.05 7.20 34.85
N GLU A 574 2.33 6.98 34.51
CA GLU A 574 3.10 7.97 33.75
C GLU A 574 2.56 8.13 32.33
N LEU A 575 2.44 9.38 31.89
CA LEU A 575 1.99 9.70 30.54
C LEU A 575 3.11 9.40 29.52
N PRO A 576 2.75 9.00 28.28
CA PRO A 576 3.72 8.86 27.19
C PRO A 576 4.61 10.10 27.05
N GLN A 577 5.92 9.89 27.10
CA GLN A 577 6.93 10.95 26.97
C GLN A 577 7.31 11.19 25.50
N GLY A 578 6.79 10.39 24.57
CA GLY A 578 7.02 10.50 23.12
C GLY A 578 8.44 10.09 22.74
N VAL A 579 9.00 9.11 23.44
CA VAL A 579 10.31 8.54 23.11
C VAL A 579 10.22 7.73 21.82
N TYR A 580 9.06 7.14 21.56
CA TYR A 580 8.74 6.49 20.29
C TYR A 580 7.55 7.20 19.64
N ASP A 581 7.74 7.72 18.43
CA ASP A 581 6.64 8.24 17.63
C ASP A 581 5.99 7.08 16.85
N ALA A 582 4.88 6.56 17.39
CA ALA A 582 4.13 5.48 16.76
C ALA A 582 3.47 5.85 15.42
N ARG A 583 3.38 7.16 15.08
CA ARG A 583 2.88 7.59 13.76
C ARG A 583 3.98 7.59 12.71
N GLN A 584 5.21 7.90 13.12
CA GLN A 584 6.36 7.95 12.22
C GLN A 584 7.18 6.66 12.26
N HIS A 585 6.86 5.74 13.18
CA HIS A 585 7.64 4.55 13.51
C HIS A 585 9.11 4.87 13.80
N GLN A 586 9.35 6.01 14.47
CA GLN A 586 10.69 6.54 14.71
C GLN A 586 10.98 6.71 16.19
N TRP A 587 12.14 6.22 16.59
CA TRP A 587 12.73 6.46 17.90
C TRP A 587 13.34 7.85 17.95
N GLN A 588 13.04 8.60 19.00
CA GLN A 588 13.56 9.94 19.22
C GLN A 588 14.87 9.87 20.00
N GLU A 589 15.92 10.53 19.51
CA GLU A 589 17.17 10.67 20.27
C GLU A 589 16.91 11.41 21.59
N ARG A 590 17.47 10.88 22.67
CA ARG A 590 17.36 11.46 24.00
C ARG A 590 18.74 11.84 24.54
N SER A 591 18.71 12.78 25.47
CA SER A 591 19.89 13.33 26.12
C SER A 591 19.77 13.32 27.65
N ARG A 592 18.70 12.71 28.17
CA ARG A 592 18.33 12.66 29.58
C ARG A 592 17.68 11.32 29.90
N LEU A 593 17.68 10.94 31.18
CA LEU A 593 16.93 9.79 31.67
C LEU A 593 15.51 9.83 31.13
N SER A 594 15.09 8.76 30.46
CA SER A 594 13.77 8.61 29.87
C SER A 594 13.27 7.22 30.19
N ALA A 595 11.96 7.09 30.34
CA ALA A 595 11.31 5.80 30.47
C ALA A 595 10.07 5.80 29.58
N LEU A 596 9.71 4.63 29.05
CA LEU A 596 8.47 4.46 28.33
C LEU A 596 7.91 3.06 28.52
N THR A 597 6.60 2.93 28.34
CA THR A 597 5.92 1.64 28.32
C THR A 597 5.36 1.43 26.92
N LEU A 598 5.78 0.33 26.30
CA LEU A 598 5.31 -0.13 25.01
C LEU A 598 4.27 -1.22 25.20
N ARG A 599 3.23 -1.16 24.36
CA ARG A 599 2.23 -2.21 24.25
C ARG A 599 2.34 -2.86 22.88
N PHE A 600 2.73 -4.13 22.86
CA PHE A 600 2.79 -4.96 21.66
C PHE A 600 1.45 -5.68 21.48
N GLN A 601 0.78 -5.43 20.37
CA GLN A 601 -0.52 -6.03 20.09
C GLN A 601 -0.34 -7.31 19.27
N LEU A 602 -0.95 -8.41 19.72
CA LEU A 602 -0.97 -9.65 18.94
C LEU A 602 -1.98 -9.56 17.78
N PRO A 603 -1.72 -10.22 16.64
CA PRO A 603 -2.69 -10.37 15.56
C PRO A 603 -3.99 -11.01 16.07
N ALA A 604 -5.13 -10.39 15.74
CA ALA A 604 -6.44 -10.84 16.22
C ALA A 604 -6.81 -12.23 15.69
N GLU A 605 -6.27 -12.61 14.53
CA GLU A 605 -6.53 -13.86 13.83
C GLU A 605 -5.99 -15.10 14.57
N LEU A 606 -5.11 -14.90 15.55
CA LEU A 606 -4.62 -15.96 16.44
C LEU A 606 -5.67 -16.40 17.47
N GLY A 607 -6.65 -15.55 17.78
CA GLY A 607 -7.62 -15.80 18.84
C GLY A 607 -6.96 -15.91 20.23
N SER A 608 -7.47 -16.80 21.08
CA SER A 608 -6.94 -17.00 22.43
C SER A 608 -5.63 -17.82 22.41
N VAL A 609 -4.53 -17.16 22.78
CA VAL A 609 -3.20 -17.77 22.88
C VAL A 609 -2.62 -17.64 24.29
N SER A 610 -1.73 -18.55 24.65
CA SER A 610 -0.83 -18.39 25.80
C SER A 610 0.61 -18.24 25.33
N LEU A 611 1.30 -17.22 25.83
CA LEU A 611 2.70 -16.97 25.52
C LEU A 611 3.60 -17.92 26.32
N ASP A 612 4.55 -18.55 25.64
CA ASP A 612 5.48 -19.53 26.22
C ASP A 612 6.89 -18.94 26.40
N GLU A 613 7.31 -18.10 25.46
CA GLU A 613 8.63 -17.46 25.46
C GLU A 613 8.55 -16.12 24.73
N ALA A 614 9.27 -15.12 25.23
CA ALA A 614 9.48 -13.88 24.53
C ALA A 614 10.98 -13.57 24.41
N ARG A 615 11.36 -13.02 23.27
CA ARG A 615 12.72 -12.57 22.99
C ARG A 615 12.69 -11.15 22.47
N VAL A 616 13.38 -10.26 23.16
CA VAL A 616 13.55 -8.87 22.74
C VAL A 616 14.97 -8.67 22.21
N THR A 617 15.08 -7.95 21.09
CA THR A 617 16.35 -7.50 20.53
C THR A 617 16.32 -5.98 20.40
N VAL A 618 17.28 -5.30 21.02
CA VAL A 618 17.40 -3.83 21.02
C VAL A 618 18.69 -3.45 20.30
N ARG A 619 18.59 -2.52 19.34
CA ARG A 619 19.76 -1.88 18.74
C ARG A 619 19.94 -0.48 19.32
N ALA A 620 20.95 -0.33 20.17
CA ALA A 620 21.25 0.91 20.88
C ALA A 620 22.44 1.65 20.26
N THR A 621 22.35 2.99 20.22
CA THR A 621 23.42 3.88 19.76
C THR A 621 23.67 5.04 20.72
N GLY A 622 24.90 5.55 20.69
CA GLY A 622 25.37 6.59 21.59
C GLY A 622 25.77 6.07 22.97
N PRO A 623 26.32 6.94 23.84
CA PRO A 623 26.72 6.57 25.19
C PRO A 623 25.51 6.62 26.13
N MET A 624 24.92 5.47 26.37
CA MET A 624 23.85 5.27 27.34
C MET A 624 24.44 4.56 28.56
N GLU A 625 24.29 5.10 29.77
CA GLU A 625 24.89 4.48 30.98
C GLU A 625 24.20 3.15 31.35
N GLN A 626 22.87 3.10 31.20
CA GLN A 626 22.08 1.94 31.58
C GLN A 626 20.86 1.80 30.68
N LEU A 627 20.57 0.55 30.29
CA LEU A 627 19.31 0.14 29.66
C LEU A 627 18.69 -0.95 30.51
N ILE A 628 17.45 -0.75 30.95
CA ILE A 628 16.68 -1.75 31.68
C ILE A 628 15.45 -2.09 30.85
N VAL A 629 15.25 -3.38 30.59
CA VAL A 629 14.01 -3.92 30.05
C VAL A 629 13.26 -4.60 31.18
N SER A 630 12.00 -4.22 31.39
CA SER A 630 11.15 -4.74 32.45
C SER A 630 9.82 -5.23 31.90
N GLY A 631 9.32 -6.34 32.46
CA GLY A 631 7.94 -6.79 32.26
C GLY A 631 7.00 -6.10 33.25
N VAL A 632 5.68 -6.24 33.03
CA VAL A 632 4.66 -5.74 33.95
C VAL A 632 3.94 -6.92 34.59
N ASP A 633 3.95 -6.99 35.92
CA ASP A 633 3.12 -7.94 36.69
C ASP A 633 2.35 -7.17 37.76
N GLN A 634 1.02 -7.37 37.83
CA GLN A 634 0.12 -6.73 38.80
C GLN A 634 0.32 -5.19 38.93
N GLY A 635 0.70 -4.53 37.84
CA GLY A 635 0.95 -3.09 37.80
C GLY A 635 2.34 -2.66 38.32
N GLN A 636 3.26 -3.58 38.57
CA GLN A 636 4.64 -3.32 38.96
C GLN A 636 5.61 -3.71 37.84
N TYR A 637 6.67 -2.92 37.66
CA TYR A 637 7.74 -3.22 36.73
C TYR A 637 8.74 -4.19 37.35
N ILE A 638 8.91 -5.36 36.74
CA ILE A 638 9.87 -6.38 37.15
C ILE A 638 11.00 -6.42 36.12
N PRO A 639 12.26 -6.16 36.49
CA PRO A 639 13.38 -6.12 35.55
C PRO A 639 13.63 -7.53 34.97
N ILE A 640 13.61 -7.62 33.64
CA ILE A 640 13.94 -8.82 32.87
C ILE A 640 15.46 -8.86 32.66
N GLU A 641 16.04 -7.76 32.18
CA GLU A 641 17.48 -7.66 31.89
C GLU A 641 17.97 -6.22 32.11
N THR A 642 19.23 -6.07 32.50
CA THR A 642 19.87 -4.76 32.73
C THR A 642 21.26 -4.75 32.10
N TRP A 643 21.47 -3.83 31.15
CA TRP A 643 22.77 -3.59 30.53
C TRP A 643 23.39 -2.30 31.04
N THR A 644 24.70 -2.32 31.31
CA THR A 644 25.52 -1.14 31.64
C THR A 644 26.39 -0.78 30.45
N ASP A 645 26.48 0.50 30.13
CA ASP A 645 27.12 1.04 28.91
C ASP A 645 26.72 0.33 27.59
N PRO A 646 25.41 0.10 27.34
CA PRO A 646 24.94 -0.62 26.14
C PRO A 646 25.33 0.05 24.82
N ALA A 647 25.94 -0.71 23.91
CA ALA A 647 26.19 -0.29 22.53
C ALA A 647 26.04 -1.47 21.55
N GLY A 648 25.38 -1.23 20.41
CA GLY A 648 25.17 -2.23 19.37
C GLY A 648 23.89 -3.05 19.58
N VAL A 649 23.93 -4.34 19.23
CA VAL A 649 22.77 -5.23 19.28
C VAL A 649 22.78 -6.01 20.60
N LEU A 650 21.70 -5.87 21.36
CA LEU A 650 21.49 -6.50 22.67
C LEU A 650 20.26 -7.39 22.57
N ALA A 651 20.26 -8.54 23.25
CA ALA A 651 19.12 -9.44 23.26
C ALA A 651 18.89 -10.05 24.64
N ALA A 652 17.62 -10.21 25.00
CA ALA A 652 17.17 -10.91 26.20
C ALA A 652 16.02 -11.85 25.86
N THR A 653 15.95 -12.97 26.58
CA THR A 653 14.89 -13.98 26.41
C THR A 653 14.36 -14.37 27.78
N TRP A 654 13.04 -14.46 27.91
CA TRP A 654 12.38 -14.85 29.16
C TRP A 654 11.19 -15.78 28.89
N GLN A 655 10.88 -16.60 29.90
CA GLN A 655 9.83 -17.62 29.89
C GLN A 655 8.95 -17.54 31.15
N ASP A 656 9.10 -16.50 31.96
CA ASP A 656 8.33 -16.33 33.20
C ASP A 656 6.85 -16.06 32.86
N PRO A 657 5.91 -16.96 33.23
CA PRO A 657 4.49 -16.79 32.92
C PRO A 657 3.87 -15.53 33.55
N GLU A 658 4.42 -15.03 34.65
CA GLU A 658 3.92 -13.80 35.31
C GLU A 658 4.22 -12.56 34.45
N LEU A 659 5.34 -12.56 33.72
CA LEU A 659 5.77 -11.48 32.83
C LEU A 659 5.28 -11.62 31.39
N LEU A 660 4.54 -12.71 31.10
CA LEU A 660 4.00 -13.04 29.77
C LEU A 660 2.46 -12.94 29.73
N GLN A 661 1.86 -12.25 30.70
CA GLN A 661 0.42 -12.02 30.73
C GLN A 661 0.01 -10.95 29.71
N LEU A 662 -1.03 -11.26 28.95
CA LEU A 662 -1.68 -10.31 28.05
C LEU A 662 -2.70 -9.47 28.83
N ASP A 663 -2.84 -8.20 28.45
CA ASP A 663 -3.89 -7.33 28.95
C ASP A 663 -5.29 -7.72 28.42
N GLU A 664 -6.34 -7.05 28.92
CA GLU A 664 -7.73 -7.31 28.52
C GLU A 664 -7.98 -7.14 27.01
N GLU A 665 -7.15 -6.37 26.33
CA GLU A 665 -7.21 -6.10 24.90
C GLU A 665 -6.22 -6.99 24.09
N GLY A 666 -5.58 -7.97 24.73
CA GLY A 666 -4.70 -8.96 24.09
C GLY A 666 -3.29 -8.45 23.76
N GLY A 667 -2.81 -7.40 24.44
CA GLY A 667 -1.47 -6.84 24.26
C GLY A 667 -0.48 -7.25 25.35
N LEU A 668 0.81 -7.33 25.01
CA LEU A 668 1.92 -7.53 25.95
C LEU A 668 2.58 -6.17 26.29
N LEU A 669 2.76 -5.87 27.58
CA LEU A 669 3.40 -4.66 28.04
C LEU A 669 4.89 -4.87 28.30
N LEU A 670 5.72 -3.99 27.76
CA LEU A 670 7.17 -3.95 28.00
C LEU A 670 7.57 -2.54 28.40
N HIS A 671 8.27 -2.41 29.53
CA HIS A 671 8.80 -1.14 30.00
C HIS A 671 10.29 -1.04 29.70
N LEU A 672 10.70 0.12 29.19
CA LEU A 672 12.09 0.43 28.85
C LEU A 672 12.53 1.68 29.59
N GLN A 673 13.65 1.57 30.31
CA GLN A 673 14.26 2.69 31.02
C GLN A 673 15.69 2.92 30.51
N PHE A 674 16.02 4.18 30.23
CA PHE A 674 17.29 4.62 29.64
C PHE A 674 17.95 5.69 30.50
N GLY A 675 19.25 5.56 30.76
CA GLY A 675 20.08 6.58 31.43
C GLY A 675 20.32 6.31 32.91
N SER A 676 20.96 7.26 33.61
CA SER A 676 21.38 7.09 35.01
C SER A 676 20.23 7.28 36.01
N PRO A 677 19.95 6.30 36.90
CA PRO A 677 19.01 6.50 38.00
C PRO A 677 19.53 7.49 39.07
N ASP A 678 20.83 7.78 39.11
CA ASP A 678 21.50 8.58 40.16
C ASP A 678 21.66 10.08 39.83
N GLU A 679 21.26 10.56 38.65
CA GLU A 679 21.27 12.00 38.33
C GLU A 679 20.14 12.75 39.08
N SER A 680 20.49 13.30 40.24
CA SER A 680 19.61 14.17 41.01
C SER A 680 19.15 15.39 40.20
N ALA A 681 17.95 15.89 40.49
CA ALA A 681 17.30 16.97 39.73
C ALA A 681 18.12 18.28 39.60
N ASN A 682 19.19 18.44 40.37
CA ASN A 682 20.04 19.62 40.39
C ASN A 682 21.19 19.60 39.37
N GLU A 683 21.63 18.45 38.85
CA GLU A 683 22.64 18.38 37.77
C GLU A 683 22.04 18.60 36.37
N ARG A 684 20.70 18.56 36.26
CA ARG A 684 19.90 18.70 35.03
C ARG A 684 20.05 20.03 34.27
N MET A 685 20.69 21.03 34.86
CA MET A 685 20.82 22.40 34.31
C MET A 685 22.18 22.75 33.69
N GLN A 686 23.20 21.89 33.74
CA GLN A 686 24.59 22.32 33.51
C GLN A 686 25.40 21.50 32.51
N ILE A 687 24.79 21.01 31.42
CA ILE A 687 25.54 20.36 30.32
C ILE A 687 25.37 21.18 29.04
N ASP A 688 26.43 21.91 28.65
CA ASP A 688 26.48 22.79 27.46
C ASP A 688 26.50 22.03 26.11
N ASN A 689 26.53 20.69 26.12
CA ASN A 689 26.39 19.86 24.93
C ASN A 689 26.07 18.40 25.34
N PRO A 690 24.80 18.04 25.61
CA PRO A 690 24.50 16.73 26.17
C PRO A 690 24.69 15.66 25.08
N THR A 691 25.43 14.62 25.43
CA THR A 691 25.69 13.51 24.52
C THR A 691 24.38 12.77 24.27
N ARG A 692 24.05 12.55 23.00
CA ARG A 692 22.78 11.94 22.61
C ARG A 692 22.93 10.43 22.52
N PHE A 693 21.91 9.74 22.97
CA PHE A 693 21.76 8.29 22.83
C PHE A 693 20.36 8.00 22.27
N GLY A 694 20.19 6.82 21.68
CA GLY A 694 18.94 6.42 21.08
C GLY A 694 18.85 4.92 20.89
N ILE A 695 17.61 4.47 20.65
CA ILE A 695 17.36 3.17 20.04
C ILE A 695 17.21 3.40 18.55
N GLU A 696 17.86 2.58 17.73
CA GLU A 696 17.61 2.56 16.28
C GLU A 696 16.48 1.61 15.92
N ALA A 697 16.40 0.46 16.60
CA ALA A 697 15.42 -0.57 16.34
C ALA A 697 15.11 -1.40 17.60
N LEU A 698 13.88 -1.87 17.70
CA LEU A 698 13.39 -2.77 18.73
C LEU A 698 12.57 -3.87 18.06
N ASP A 699 12.98 -5.12 18.26
CA ASP A 699 12.32 -6.31 17.75
C ASP A 699 11.87 -7.19 18.91
N LEU A 700 10.62 -7.63 18.87
CA LEU A 700 10.07 -8.62 19.81
C LEU A 700 9.66 -9.86 19.02
N GLU A 701 10.09 -11.03 19.45
CA GLU A 701 9.66 -12.33 18.93
C GLU A 701 8.91 -13.06 20.04
N LEU A 702 7.76 -13.66 19.71
CA LEU A 702 6.93 -14.39 20.68
C LEU A 702 6.74 -15.83 20.23
N ARG A 703 6.96 -16.79 21.13
CA ARG A 703 6.46 -18.16 20.98
C ARG A 703 5.17 -18.29 21.78
N ALA A 704 4.17 -18.89 21.17
CA ALA A 704 2.87 -19.07 21.79
C ALA A 704 2.26 -20.42 21.47
N THR A 705 1.39 -20.87 22.37
CA THR A 705 0.54 -22.04 22.18
C THR A 705 -0.89 -21.59 21.94
N VAL A 706 -1.48 -22.04 20.84
CA VAL A 706 -2.85 -21.70 20.43
C VAL A 706 -3.82 -22.59 21.19
N ARG A 707 -4.77 -21.99 21.92
CA ARG A 707 -5.79 -22.77 22.64
C ARG A 707 -6.97 -23.04 21.72
N ASP A 708 -7.24 -24.32 21.48
CA ASP A 708 -8.44 -24.73 20.76
C ASP A 708 -9.69 -24.47 21.61
N ALA A 709 -10.56 -23.59 21.11
CA ALA A 709 -11.82 -23.25 21.77
C ALA A 709 -12.82 -24.43 21.79
N SER A 710 -12.51 -25.56 21.15
CA SER A 710 -13.39 -26.72 20.97
C SER A 710 -13.46 -27.68 22.16
N THR A 711 -12.68 -27.47 23.23
CA THR A 711 -12.60 -28.46 24.35
C THR A 711 -13.20 -27.98 25.68
N THR A 712 -13.92 -26.85 25.71
CA THR A 712 -14.50 -26.31 26.95
C THR A 712 -16.02 -26.18 26.89
N GLU A 713 -16.72 -27.21 26.42
CA GLU A 713 -18.19 -27.28 26.55
C GLU A 713 -18.69 -28.74 26.62
N THR A 714 -18.14 -29.55 27.54
CA THR A 714 -18.78 -30.84 27.92
C THR A 714 -18.49 -31.29 29.35
N SER A 715 -18.01 -30.41 30.21
CA SER A 715 -17.74 -30.71 31.61
C SER A 715 -18.26 -29.57 32.49
N ASN A 716 -19.58 -29.39 32.53
CA ASN A 716 -20.33 -28.81 33.67
C ASN A 716 -21.84 -28.80 33.34
N ILE A 717 -22.39 -29.97 33.02
CA ILE A 717 -23.80 -30.30 33.31
C ILE A 717 -23.80 -31.78 33.72
N GLU A 718 -23.53 -32.04 35.00
CA GLU A 718 -24.10 -33.15 35.77
C GLU A 718 -24.61 -32.62 37.10
#